data_AF-A0A7V0YCW4-F1
#
_entry.id   AF-A0A7V0YCW4-F1
#
_cell.length_a   1.000
_cell.length_b   1.000
_cell.length_c   1.000
_cell.angle_alpha   90.00
_cell.angle_beta   90.00
_cell.angle_gamma   90.00
#
_symmetry.space_group_name_H-M   'P 1'
#
loop_
_entity.id
_entity.type
_entity.pdbx_description
1 polymer ?
#
loop_
_entity_poly.entity_id
_entity_poly.type
_entity_poly.pdbx_seq_one_letter_code
_entity_poly.pdbx_strand_id
1 'polypeptide(L)'
;MGLPTRNLDDRTFQDIVDEAKKRIAASCPAWTDHNVSDPGITLVELLAWMTEMILYRLNQVPEKHYIKLMELLGLRLREPEPARTELTFYLSAPQAQAITIPEGTEVATVRTETRVAVTFSTDEELVIRPPELCAIATREGSDGAGGEQLRTHNLQHLGVSGFELEAFGARPRPGNAIYFGFANDLSHHVIGIEVTCPTATGLGIDPGNPPWQWEGWHGGEGDRRWLPAIVETDGTGGMNQAGIIFLRLPRLALREIAGQRGYWVRCRLVEPTVAGTFYDQSPRLQNVVVRSWGGSVWATHASVVRGEVLGRSDGSPGQRFNLEHYPLLRRRRGETVEVRAPGQDTWEPWAEVPDLADSGPFDKHFTCDSATGEIRFGPALRQPDGSARSYGAIPPRGAQIRFSSYRYGGGVAGNVQAGTLTALKTSIPYVDRVTNHADATGGIDPETVEMAEMRAPQLLRSRGRAVTASDYEALALLADSRVQRARCIQPIGDRDPSLAGRVYLLLVPKVNQPEGPITREQLALTDDLRQSVQRYVDEYRLLSVRLDIREPQYHWIAVELSAVAAPDADPERVRADAEVRLYRFLNPIVGGHAGTGWPFGRDLYPSDIYACLQSVRGIEYIETLHVYQVSPSGSRTEISGRLEVPAHGLVASAEHRVDVRLREESCPRDAR
;
A
#
# COMPACT_ATOMS: atom_id res chain seq x y z
N MET A 1 -4.43 -2.70 -32.10
CA MET A 1 -4.80 -1.44 -32.76
C MET A 1 -6.29 -1.28 -32.54
N GLY A 2 -6.72 -0.35 -31.67
CA GLY A 2 -8.14 -0.08 -31.47
C GLY A 2 -8.75 0.47 -32.76
N LEU A 3 -10.01 0.16 -33.02
CA LEU A 3 -10.77 0.88 -34.02
C LEU A 3 -10.79 2.34 -33.55
N PRO A 4 -10.39 3.33 -34.38
CA PRO A 4 -10.38 4.72 -33.95
C PRO A 4 -11.82 5.11 -33.59
N THR A 5 -12.01 5.64 -32.38
CA THR A 5 -13.22 6.39 -32.00
C THR A 5 -13.23 7.64 -32.87
N ARG A 6 -13.83 7.53 -34.06
CA ARG A 6 -13.98 8.65 -34.98
C ARG A 6 -15.22 9.43 -34.59
N ASN A 7 -15.14 10.75 -34.76
CA ASN A 7 -16.34 11.58 -34.90
C ASN A 7 -17.22 10.93 -35.99
N LEU A 8 -18.51 10.81 -35.71
CA LEU A 8 -19.48 10.34 -36.69
C LEU A 8 -19.57 11.30 -37.87
N ASP A 9 -19.35 12.60 -37.60
CA ASP A 9 -19.26 13.67 -38.58
C ASP A 9 -18.26 14.73 -38.08
N ASP A 10 -17.23 15.05 -38.85
CA ASP A 10 -16.14 15.96 -38.49
C ASP A 10 -16.24 17.34 -39.14
N ARG A 11 -17.35 17.64 -39.83
CA ARG A 11 -17.57 18.95 -40.46
C ARG A 11 -17.63 20.06 -39.41
N THR A 12 -16.83 21.09 -39.65
CA THR A 12 -16.81 22.33 -38.87
C THR A 12 -17.86 23.32 -39.37
N PHE A 13 -18.11 24.37 -38.59
CA PHE A 13 -18.90 25.52 -39.03
C PHE A 13 -18.51 25.99 -40.44
N GLN A 14 -17.21 26.14 -40.70
CA GLN A 14 -16.73 26.65 -41.98
C GLN A 14 -17.03 25.69 -43.12
N ASP A 15 -16.88 24.38 -42.90
CA ASP A 15 -17.19 23.37 -43.91
C ASP A 15 -18.68 23.42 -44.29
N ILE A 16 -19.56 23.62 -43.30
CA ILE A 16 -21.01 23.72 -43.50
C ILE A 16 -21.37 25.02 -44.23
N VAL A 17 -20.76 26.15 -43.87
CA VAL A 17 -20.96 27.45 -44.55
C VAL A 17 -20.50 27.35 -46.01
N ASP A 18 -19.31 26.79 -46.25
CA ASP A 18 -18.74 26.67 -47.60
C ASP A 18 -19.56 25.71 -48.47
N GLU A 19 -20.05 24.61 -47.90
CA GLU A 19 -20.97 23.70 -48.57
C GLU A 19 -22.29 24.39 -48.91
N ALA A 20 -22.88 25.14 -47.97
CA ALA A 20 -24.11 25.89 -48.20
C ALA A 20 -23.91 26.94 -49.31
N LYS A 21 -22.82 27.72 -49.28
CA LYS A 21 -22.48 28.70 -50.32
C LYS A 21 -22.35 28.07 -51.69
N LYS A 22 -21.70 26.90 -51.81
CA LYS A 22 -21.62 26.14 -53.08
C LYS A 22 -23.01 25.75 -53.61
N ARG A 23 -23.97 25.45 -52.73
CA ARG A 23 -25.34 25.06 -53.13
C ARG A 23 -26.21 26.26 -53.54
N ILE A 24 -25.91 27.48 -53.08
CA ILE A 24 -26.62 28.70 -53.48
C ILE A 24 -26.59 28.87 -55.01
N ALA A 25 -25.42 28.67 -55.63
CA ALA A 25 -25.24 28.83 -57.08
C ALA A 25 -26.18 27.92 -57.90
N ALA A 26 -26.47 26.72 -57.40
CA ALA A 26 -27.36 25.77 -58.08
C ALA A 26 -28.85 25.98 -57.73
N SER A 27 -29.15 26.40 -56.51
CA SER A 27 -30.53 26.44 -55.98
C SER A 27 -31.20 27.80 -56.12
N CYS A 28 -30.40 28.88 -56.09
CA CYS A 28 -30.86 30.26 -56.10
C CYS A 28 -29.94 31.13 -56.98
N PRO A 29 -29.90 30.91 -58.31
CA PRO A 29 -28.98 31.62 -59.21
C PRO A 29 -29.23 33.15 -59.28
N ALA A 30 -30.40 33.63 -58.83
CA ALA A 30 -30.70 35.06 -58.71
C ALA A 30 -30.05 35.73 -57.48
N TRP A 31 -29.55 34.94 -56.51
CA TRP A 31 -28.88 35.46 -55.31
C TRP A 31 -27.38 35.59 -55.57
N THR A 32 -26.94 36.82 -55.85
CA THR A 32 -25.57 37.12 -56.33
C THR A 32 -24.65 37.75 -55.29
N ASP A 33 -25.19 38.29 -54.18
CA ASP A 33 -24.41 38.88 -53.11
C ASP A 33 -24.13 37.84 -52.01
N HIS A 34 -22.88 37.39 -51.89
CA HIS A 34 -22.46 36.39 -50.90
C HIS A 34 -21.51 36.97 -49.85
N ASN A 35 -21.52 38.29 -49.66
CA ASN A 35 -20.71 38.95 -48.65
C ASN A 35 -21.24 38.68 -47.23
N VAL A 36 -20.38 38.84 -46.23
CA VAL A 36 -20.73 38.63 -44.81
C VAL A 36 -21.85 39.57 -44.35
N SER A 37 -21.96 40.75 -44.97
CA SER A 37 -22.99 41.74 -44.68
C SER A 37 -24.38 41.39 -45.23
N ASP A 38 -24.51 40.35 -46.06
CA ASP A 38 -25.80 39.90 -46.58
C ASP A 38 -26.59 39.15 -45.49
N PRO A 39 -27.83 39.59 -45.15
CA PRO A 39 -28.68 38.88 -44.21
C PRO A 39 -28.90 37.41 -44.55
N GLY A 40 -28.90 37.04 -45.84
CA GLY A 40 -29.01 35.65 -46.27
C GLY A 40 -27.80 34.81 -45.85
N ILE A 41 -26.59 35.36 -46.00
CA ILE A 41 -25.35 34.71 -45.52
C ILE A 41 -25.32 34.65 -43.99
N THR A 42 -25.80 35.68 -43.28
CA THR A 42 -25.93 35.62 -41.82
C THR A 42 -26.86 34.49 -41.37
N LEU A 43 -27.95 34.23 -42.09
CA LEU A 43 -28.84 33.08 -41.81
C LEU A 43 -28.16 31.73 -42.09
N VAL A 44 -27.36 31.65 -43.16
CA VAL A 44 -26.55 30.46 -43.46
C VAL A 44 -25.54 30.19 -42.33
N GLU A 45 -24.85 31.23 -41.86
CA GLU A 45 -23.92 31.13 -40.74
C GLU A 45 -24.65 30.70 -39.45
N LEU A 46 -25.80 31.30 -39.12
CA LEU A 46 -26.59 30.89 -37.96
C LEU A 46 -27.01 29.41 -38.04
N LEU A 47 -27.49 28.95 -39.20
CA LEU A 47 -27.89 27.55 -39.40
C LEU A 47 -26.69 26.60 -39.39
N ALA A 48 -25.54 27.03 -39.92
CA ALA A 48 -24.30 26.28 -39.87
C ALA A 48 -23.84 26.08 -38.42
N TRP A 49 -23.91 27.14 -37.60
CA TRP A 49 -23.61 27.07 -36.17
C TRP A 49 -24.58 26.13 -35.41
N MET A 50 -25.88 26.24 -35.66
CA MET A 50 -26.87 25.31 -35.08
C MET A 50 -26.60 23.86 -35.50
N THR A 51 -26.21 23.63 -36.76
CA THR A 51 -25.88 22.31 -37.28
C THR A 51 -24.62 21.76 -36.62
N GLU A 52 -23.56 22.55 -36.48
CA GLU A 52 -22.34 22.17 -35.79
C GLU A 52 -22.62 21.79 -34.32
N MET A 53 -23.52 22.50 -33.63
CA MET A 53 -23.95 22.10 -32.27
C MET A 53 -24.65 20.73 -32.24
N ILE A 54 -25.42 20.39 -33.29
CA ILE A 54 -26.06 19.06 -33.42
C ILE A 54 -24.99 18.01 -33.71
N LEU A 55 -24.03 18.29 -34.61
CA LEU A 55 -22.92 17.38 -34.91
C LEU A 55 -22.07 17.11 -33.67
N TYR A 56 -21.78 18.14 -32.88
CA TYR A 56 -21.11 18.01 -31.58
C TYR A 56 -21.86 17.03 -30.66
N ARG A 57 -23.19 17.14 -30.53
CA ARG A 57 -24.00 16.22 -29.71
C ARG A 57 -24.04 14.80 -30.30
N LEU A 58 -24.10 14.67 -31.62
CA LEU A 58 -24.08 13.38 -32.31
C LEU A 58 -22.77 12.64 -32.07
N ASN A 59 -21.64 13.37 -32.10
CA ASN A 59 -20.31 12.81 -31.83
C ASN A 59 -20.12 12.32 -30.39
N GLN A 60 -21.02 12.69 -29.46
CA GLN A 60 -21.03 12.17 -28.08
C GLN A 60 -21.80 10.83 -27.95
N VAL A 61 -22.52 10.39 -29.00
CA VAL A 61 -23.34 9.16 -28.96
C VAL A 61 -22.50 7.88 -28.87
N PRO A 62 -21.41 7.70 -29.64
CA PRO A 62 -20.60 6.47 -29.58
C PRO A 62 -20.09 6.15 -28.18
N GLU A 63 -19.58 7.15 -27.45
CA GLU A 63 -19.09 7.00 -26.08
C GLU A 63 -20.22 6.59 -25.12
N LYS A 64 -21.37 7.27 -25.19
CA LYS A 64 -22.56 6.90 -24.39
C LYS A 64 -23.04 5.49 -24.67
N HIS A 65 -23.01 5.05 -25.93
CA HIS A 65 -23.36 3.67 -26.29
C HIS A 65 -22.37 2.67 -25.72
N TYR A 66 -21.07 2.96 -25.76
CA TYR A 66 -20.04 2.10 -25.21
C TYR A 66 -20.23 1.92 -23.69
N ILE A 67 -20.45 3.02 -22.95
CA ILE A 67 -20.78 2.99 -21.52
C ILE A 67 -22.04 2.16 -21.26
N LYS A 68 -23.11 2.37 -22.04
CA LYS A 68 -24.36 1.62 -21.86
C LYS A 68 -24.20 0.13 -22.15
N LEU A 69 -23.38 -0.23 -23.14
CA LEU A 69 -23.01 -1.63 -23.42
C LEU A 69 -22.23 -2.23 -22.25
N MET A 70 -21.28 -1.49 -21.65
CA MET A 70 -20.57 -1.94 -20.46
C MET A 70 -21.54 -2.20 -19.29
N GLU A 71 -22.47 -1.27 -19.02
CA GLU A 71 -23.50 -1.45 -17.99
C GLU A 71 -24.38 -2.69 -18.26
N LEU A 72 -24.78 -2.91 -19.52
CA LEU A 72 -25.56 -4.09 -19.91
C LEU A 72 -24.80 -5.40 -19.70
N LEU A 73 -23.47 -5.36 -19.78
CA LEU A 73 -22.60 -6.50 -19.47
C LEU A 73 -22.35 -6.66 -17.96
N GLY A 74 -22.95 -5.82 -17.12
CA GLY A 74 -22.76 -5.85 -15.66
C GLY A 74 -21.42 -5.27 -15.21
N LEU A 75 -20.70 -4.55 -16.08
CA LEU A 75 -19.46 -3.87 -15.70
C LEU A 75 -19.79 -2.68 -14.80
N ARG A 76 -19.22 -2.69 -13.61
CA ARG A 76 -19.25 -1.59 -12.65
C ARG A 76 -17.84 -1.01 -12.51
N LEU A 77 -17.75 0.29 -12.22
CA LEU A 77 -16.49 0.91 -11.83
C LEU A 77 -16.01 0.30 -10.51
N ARG A 78 -14.70 0.06 -10.39
CA ARG A 78 -14.12 -0.40 -9.13
C ARG A 78 -14.17 0.72 -8.09
N GLU A 79 -14.46 0.30 -6.87
CA GLU A 79 -14.45 1.13 -5.67
C GLU A 79 -13.04 1.67 -5.38
N PRO A 80 -12.93 2.81 -4.67
CA PRO A 80 -11.63 3.25 -4.18
C PRO A 80 -11.05 2.24 -3.19
N GLU A 81 -9.72 2.10 -3.21
CA GLU A 81 -9.00 1.40 -2.15
C GLU A 81 -8.44 2.41 -1.14
N PRO A 82 -8.53 2.12 0.16
CA PRO A 82 -8.05 3.04 1.18
C PRO A 82 -6.59 2.78 1.54
N ALA A 83 -5.84 3.85 1.81
CA ALA A 83 -4.51 3.75 2.39
C ALA A 83 -4.59 3.26 3.84
N ARG A 84 -3.55 2.57 4.32
CA ARG A 84 -3.46 2.07 5.70
C ARG A 84 -2.11 2.40 6.32
N THR A 85 -2.10 2.64 7.63
CA THR A 85 -0.89 2.81 8.44
C THR A 85 -1.17 2.48 9.90
N GLU A 86 -0.12 2.33 10.71
CA GLU A 86 -0.23 2.18 12.15
C GLU A 86 -0.19 3.57 12.82
N LEU A 87 -1.18 3.84 13.68
CA LEU A 87 -1.24 5.03 14.52
C LEU A 87 -0.77 4.70 15.92
N THR A 88 0.19 5.47 16.42
CA THR A 88 0.66 5.40 17.81
C THR A 88 0.07 6.53 18.62
N PHE A 89 -0.68 6.18 19.65
CA PHE A 89 -1.25 7.09 20.62
C PHE A 89 -0.36 7.14 21.86
N TYR A 90 0.00 8.35 22.30
CA TYR A 90 0.82 8.59 23.47
C TYR A 90 -0.03 9.14 24.61
N LEU A 91 0.16 8.60 25.79
CA LEU A 91 -0.48 9.06 27.01
C LEU A 91 0.28 10.27 27.56
N SER A 92 -0.44 11.21 28.17
CA SER A 92 0.15 12.37 28.85
C SER A 92 0.98 11.99 30.07
N ALA A 93 0.62 10.87 30.70
CA ALA A 93 1.37 10.21 31.77
C ALA A 93 0.92 8.75 31.85
N PRO A 94 1.77 7.85 32.39
CA PRO A 94 1.35 6.49 32.70
C PRO A 94 0.11 6.42 33.59
N GLN A 95 -0.81 5.54 33.25
CA GLN A 95 -2.07 5.36 33.97
C GLN A 95 -2.05 4.09 34.82
N ALA A 96 -2.76 4.12 35.96
CA ALA A 96 -2.91 2.96 36.84
C ALA A 96 -3.99 1.98 36.36
N GLN A 97 -4.87 2.43 35.46
CA GLN A 97 -5.92 1.62 34.85
C GLN A 97 -5.72 1.57 33.34
N ALA A 98 -6.30 0.56 32.70
CA ALA A 98 -6.25 0.44 31.25
C ALA A 98 -7.03 1.58 30.57
N ILE A 99 -6.45 2.14 29.51
CA ILE A 99 -7.07 3.16 28.68
C ILE A 99 -7.50 2.52 27.37
N THR A 100 -8.76 2.73 26.98
CA THR A 100 -9.33 2.18 25.75
C THR A 100 -9.48 3.27 24.70
N ILE A 101 -8.97 3.00 23.51
CA ILE A 101 -9.15 3.79 22.29
C ILE A 101 -10.13 3.00 21.41
N PRO A 102 -11.38 3.47 21.25
CA PRO A 102 -12.40 2.72 20.53
C PRO A 102 -12.07 2.52 19.05
N GLU A 103 -12.61 1.45 18.46
CA GLU A 103 -12.67 1.27 17.00
C GLU A 103 -13.44 2.43 16.34
N GLY A 104 -12.91 2.94 15.23
CA GLY A 104 -13.48 4.08 14.51
C GLY A 104 -13.09 5.44 15.10
N THR A 105 -12.10 5.49 15.99
CA THR A 105 -11.50 6.76 16.42
C THR A 105 -10.87 7.45 15.22
N GLU A 106 -11.30 8.69 14.94
CA GLU A 106 -10.82 9.44 13.78
C GLU A 106 -9.60 10.32 14.10
N VAL A 107 -8.55 10.17 13.30
CA VAL A 107 -7.31 10.94 13.32
C VAL A 107 -7.08 11.54 11.93
N ALA A 108 -6.68 12.79 11.85
CA ALA A 108 -6.52 13.50 10.60
C ALA A 108 -5.17 14.19 10.45
N THR A 109 -4.83 14.53 9.21
CA THR A 109 -3.77 15.51 8.94
C THR A 109 -4.23 16.90 9.34
N VAL A 110 -3.27 17.79 9.62
CA VAL A 110 -3.56 19.20 9.91
C VAL A 110 -4.17 19.86 8.67
N ARG A 111 -5.36 20.46 8.84
CA ARG A 111 -6.01 21.24 7.78
C ARG A 111 -5.18 22.50 7.50
N THR A 112 -4.87 22.76 6.23
CA THR A 112 -4.29 24.04 5.80
C THR A 112 -5.30 24.81 4.95
N GLU A 113 -4.98 26.05 4.58
CA GLU A 113 -5.84 26.84 3.67
C GLU A 113 -5.97 26.19 2.28
N THR A 114 -4.96 25.43 1.85
CA THR A 114 -4.88 24.83 0.52
C THR A 114 -5.17 23.33 0.49
N ARG A 115 -5.16 22.64 1.64
CA ARG A 115 -5.37 21.18 1.73
C ARG A 115 -6.42 20.83 2.77
N VAL A 116 -7.41 20.06 2.32
CA VAL A 116 -8.41 19.44 3.18
C VAL A 116 -7.73 18.40 4.09
N ALA A 117 -8.22 18.27 5.32
CA ALA A 117 -7.73 17.27 6.25
C ALA A 117 -8.07 15.86 5.77
N VAL A 118 -7.07 15.00 5.69
CA VAL A 118 -7.18 13.59 5.30
C VAL A 118 -7.47 12.79 6.57
N THR A 119 -8.57 12.02 6.61
CA THR A 119 -9.07 11.37 7.83
C THR A 119 -8.88 9.86 7.81
N PHE A 120 -8.26 9.34 8.86
CA PHE A 120 -8.11 7.92 9.14
C PHE A 120 -8.97 7.50 10.32
N SER A 121 -9.53 6.29 10.27
CA SER A 121 -10.26 5.68 11.38
C SER A 121 -9.52 4.44 11.88
N THR A 122 -9.43 4.26 13.20
CA THR A 122 -8.87 3.03 13.80
C THR A 122 -9.68 1.80 13.38
N ASP A 123 -8.98 0.75 12.95
CA ASP A 123 -9.60 -0.48 12.42
C ASP A 123 -10.12 -1.41 13.52
N GLU A 124 -9.58 -1.28 14.73
CA GLU A 124 -9.92 -2.10 15.89
C GLU A 124 -9.77 -1.28 17.18
N GLU A 125 -10.28 -1.83 18.29
CA GLU A 125 -10.08 -1.26 19.62
C GLU A 125 -8.64 -1.47 20.10
N LEU A 126 -8.02 -0.41 20.61
CA LEU A 126 -6.71 -0.46 21.25
C LEU A 126 -6.86 -0.27 22.76
N VAL A 127 -6.37 -1.24 23.53
CA VAL A 127 -6.37 -1.18 25.01
C VAL A 127 -4.93 -1.05 25.51
N ILE A 128 -4.59 0.11 26.06
CA ILE A 128 -3.29 0.40 26.65
C ILE A 128 -3.33 0.00 28.13
N ARG A 129 -2.61 -1.07 28.49
CA ARG A 129 -2.65 -1.68 29.83
C ARG A 129 -1.42 -1.29 30.65
N PRO A 130 -1.55 -1.13 31.98
CA PRO A 130 -0.39 -1.04 32.87
C PRO A 130 0.44 -2.33 32.79
N PRO A 131 1.77 -2.28 32.63
CA PRO A 131 2.61 -3.48 32.58
C PRO A 131 2.61 -4.25 33.91
N GLU A 132 2.42 -5.56 33.85
CA GLU A 132 2.53 -6.46 35.00
C GLU A 132 3.87 -7.21 34.96
N LEU A 133 4.95 -6.56 35.39
CA LEU A 133 6.29 -7.16 35.41
C LEU A 133 6.33 -8.32 36.42
N CYS A 134 6.55 -9.54 35.93
CA CYS A 134 6.54 -10.76 36.74
C CYS A 134 7.92 -11.43 36.87
N ALA A 135 8.86 -11.13 35.97
CA ALA A 135 10.23 -11.62 36.08
C ALA A 135 11.26 -10.69 35.42
N ILE A 136 12.46 -10.67 35.99
CA ILE A 136 13.68 -10.22 35.31
C ILE A 136 14.68 -11.35 35.32
N ALA A 137 15.32 -11.61 34.19
CA ALA A 137 16.39 -12.60 34.08
C ALA A 137 17.56 -12.04 33.28
N THR A 138 18.77 -12.52 33.54
CA THR A 138 19.96 -12.21 32.74
C THR A 138 20.53 -13.47 32.14
N ARG A 139 21.08 -13.35 30.93
CA ARG A 139 21.80 -14.42 30.24
C ARG A 139 23.28 -14.07 30.19
N GLU A 140 24.09 -14.93 30.78
CA GLU A 140 25.53 -14.93 30.60
C GLU A 140 25.87 -15.84 29.41
N GLY A 141 26.78 -15.36 28.55
CA GLY A 141 27.21 -16.10 27.35
C GLY A 141 28.11 -17.26 27.76
N SER A 142 27.86 -18.46 27.21
CA SER A 142 28.67 -19.64 27.49
C SER A 142 30.04 -19.57 26.80
N ASP A 143 31.11 -19.87 27.54
CA ASP A 143 32.46 -20.12 27.01
C ASP A 143 32.57 -21.51 26.35
N GLY A 144 31.73 -21.77 25.34
CA GLY A 144 31.70 -23.03 24.58
C GLY A 144 31.08 -24.23 25.32
N ALA A 145 30.30 -25.04 24.58
CA ALA A 145 29.72 -26.34 24.92
C ALA A 145 28.92 -26.50 26.24
N GLY A 146 28.77 -25.47 27.06
CA GLY A 146 27.88 -25.42 28.23
C GLY A 146 26.54 -24.78 27.88
N GLY A 147 25.43 -25.40 28.27
CA GLY A 147 24.07 -24.93 27.96
C GLY A 147 23.75 -23.51 28.45
N GLU A 148 22.67 -22.94 27.92
CA GLU A 148 22.19 -21.58 28.24
C GLU A 148 21.99 -21.40 29.75
N GLN A 149 22.83 -20.58 30.40
CA GLN A 149 22.71 -20.27 31.83
C GLN A 149 21.95 -18.96 32.01
N LEU A 150 20.64 -19.08 32.26
CA LEU A 150 19.76 -17.98 32.63
C LEU A 150 19.75 -17.82 34.15
N ARG A 151 19.90 -16.58 34.63
CA ARG A 151 19.81 -16.22 36.05
C ARG A 151 18.58 -15.36 36.27
N THR A 152 17.62 -15.85 37.05
CA THR A 152 16.44 -15.08 37.46
C THR A 152 16.76 -14.20 38.67
N HIS A 153 16.21 -12.99 38.71
CA HIS A 153 16.40 -12.02 39.78
C HIS A 153 15.11 -11.85 40.59
N ASN A 154 15.23 -11.76 41.92
CA ASN A 154 14.08 -11.53 42.78
C ASN A 154 13.67 -10.05 42.69
N LEU A 155 12.48 -9.80 42.13
CA LEU A 155 11.92 -8.46 41.96
C LEU A 155 11.73 -7.70 43.29
N GLN A 156 11.56 -8.40 44.41
CA GLN A 156 11.39 -7.78 45.74
C GLN A 156 12.66 -7.04 46.21
N HIS A 157 13.83 -7.34 45.63
CA HIS A 157 15.08 -6.66 45.96
C HIS A 157 15.32 -5.39 45.13
N LEU A 158 14.55 -5.14 44.06
CA LEU A 158 14.68 -3.91 43.26
C LEU A 158 14.31 -2.68 44.11
N GLY A 159 15.16 -1.66 44.08
CA GLY A 159 14.99 -0.44 44.87
C GLY A 159 15.33 -0.57 46.35
N VAL A 160 15.76 -1.76 46.82
CA VAL A 160 16.28 -1.94 48.18
C VAL A 160 17.71 -1.41 48.25
N SER A 161 18.00 -0.58 49.25
CA SER A 161 19.32 0.02 49.44
C SER A 161 20.43 -1.04 49.46
N GLY A 162 21.39 -0.92 48.54
CA GLY A 162 22.55 -1.81 48.42
C GLY A 162 22.37 -3.02 47.51
N PHE A 163 21.18 -3.24 46.93
CA PHE A 163 21.00 -4.24 45.87
C PHE A 163 21.33 -3.66 44.50
N GLU A 164 22.16 -4.38 43.73
CA GLU A 164 22.53 -4.03 42.36
C GLU A 164 22.44 -5.27 41.47
N LEU A 165 21.83 -5.09 40.30
CA LEU A 165 21.70 -6.08 39.25
C LEU A 165 22.65 -5.76 38.09
N GLU A 166 23.53 -6.69 37.73
CA GLU A 166 24.34 -6.57 36.51
C GLU A 166 23.50 -6.91 35.28
N ALA A 167 23.23 -5.94 34.41
CA ALA A 167 22.36 -6.10 33.24
C ALA A 167 22.85 -7.18 32.26
N PHE A 168 24.17 -7.30 32.08
CA PHE A 168 24.77 -8.22 31.09
C PHE A 168 25.71 -9.24 31.73
N GLY A 169 25.61 -9.46 33.05
CA GLY A 169 26.49 -10.32 33.81
C GLY A 169 27.88 -9.72 34.06
N ALA A 170 28.73 -10.42 34.80
CA ALA A 170 30.01 -9.86 35.27
C ALA A 170 31.00 -9.51 34.16
N ARG A 171 30.88 -10.14 32.98
CA ARG A 171 31.74 -9.91 31.81
C ARG A 171 30.87 -9.74 30.56
N PRO A 172 30.50 -8.49 30.20
CA PRO A 172 29.71 -8.22 29.01
C PRO A 172 30.36 -8.81 27.75
N ARG A 173 29.57 -9.50 26.94
CA ARG A 173 29.95 -10.03 25.62
C ARG A 173 28.76 -10.02 24.66
N PRO A 174 28.99 -9.99 23.34
CA PRO A 174 27.92 -10.16 22.37
C PRO A 174 27.07 -11.39 22.69
N GLY A 175 25.75 -11.22 22.66
CA GLY A 175 24.78 -12.25 23.03
C GLY A 175 24.36 -12.27 24.50
N ASN A 176 25.07 -11.61 25.43
CA ASN A 176 24.52 -11.41 26.78
C ASN A 176 23.24 -10.57 26.69
N ALA A 177 22.29 -10.82 27.59
CA ALA A 177 21.01 -10.13 27.51
C ALA A 177 20.31 -10.04 28.88
N ILE A 178 19.60 -8.93 29.10
CA ILE A 178 18.61 -8.81 30.18
C ILE A 178 17.21 -9.02 29.59
N TYR A 179 16.37 -9.73 30.32
CA TYR A 179 15.01 -10.12 29.93
C TYR A 179 14.03 -9.53 30.94
N PHE A 180 12.93 -8.99 30.42
CA PHE A 180 11.78 -8.49 31.17
C PHE A 180 10.57 -9.33 30.77
N GLY A 181 10.01 -10.05 31.74
CA GLY A 181 8.84 -10.90 31.57
C GLY A 181 7.60 -10.24 32.16
N PHE A 182 6.54 -10.17 31.37
CA PHE A 182 5.25 -9.58 31.75
C PHE A 182 4.16 -10.65 31.83
N ALA A 183 3.29 -10.55 32.83
CA ALA A 183 2.15 -11.45 32.99
C ALA A 183 1.03 -11.16 31.98
N ASN A 184 0.90 -9.90 31.55
CA ASN A 184 -0.11 -9.44 30.61
C ASN A 184 0.46 -9.13 29.21
N ASP A 185 -0.43 -9.14 28.21
CA ASP A 185 -0.07 -8.87 26.81
C ASP A 185 0.12 -7.36 26.57
N LEU A 186 1.35 -7.01 26.20
CA LEU A 186 1.78 -5.65 25.87
C LEU A 186 2.15 -5.51 24.38
N SER A 187 1.59 -6.36 23.52
CA SER A 187 1.74 -6.25 22.07
C SER A 187 1.40 -4.83 21.60
N HIS A 188 2.21 -4.28 20.70
CA HIS A 188 2.04 -2.94 20.13
C HIS A 188 2.06 -1.78 21.15
N HIS A 189 2.47 -2.02 22.41
CA HIS A 189 2.56 -0.94 23.40
C HIS A 189 3.81 -0.09 23.18
N VAL A 190 3.71 1.19 23.54
CA VAL A 190 4.87 2.02 23.84
C VAL A 190 5.12 1.90 25.34
N ILE A 191 6.21 1.25 25.73
CA ILE A 191 6.62 1.14 27.13
C ILE A 191 7.82 2.04 27.42
N GLY A 192 7.86 2.56 28.63
CA GLY A 192 9.02 3.26 29.20
C GLY A 192 9.63 2.37 30.28
N ILE A 193 10.90 2.04 30.13
CA ILE A 193 11.70 1.33 31.13
C ILE A 193 12.53 2.37 31.86
N GLU A 194 12.08 2.75 33.04
CA GLU A 194 12.79 3.66 33.93
C GLU A 194 13.85 2.87 34.69
N VAL A 195 15.10 3.30 34.55
CA VAL A 195 16.27 2.66 35.13
C VAL A 195 16.91 3.62 36.12
N THR A 196 17.22 3.11 37.31
CA THR A 196 18.07 3.81 38.29
C THR A 196 19.39 3.07 38.41
N CYS A 197 20.50 3.76 38.17
CA CYS A 197 21.86 3.22 38.31
C CYS A 197 22.82 4.30 38.86
N PRO A 198 23.94 3.91 39.49
CA PRO A 198 25.06 4.82 39.75
C PRO A 198 25.60 5.40 38.43
N THR A 199 25.99 6.66 38.42
CA THR A 199 26.53 7.32 37.22
C THR A 199 27.82 6.62 36.75
N ALA A 200 27.94 6.40 35.44
CA ALA A 200 29.10 5.83 34.74
C ALA A 200 29.39 4.34 35.01
N THR A 201 28.37 3.51 35.25
CA THR A 201 28.56 2.07 35.47
C THR A 201 28.88 1.24 34.22
N GLY A 202 28.51 1.70 33.03
CA GLY A 202 28.74 1.03 31.74
C GLY A 202 29.89 1.67 30.95
N LEU A 203 31.10 1.64 31.50
CA LEU A 203 32.31 2.19 30.86
C LEU A 203 32.61 1.49 29.52
N GLY A 204 33.22 2.20 28.58
CA GLY A 204 33.75 1.64 27.32
C GLY A 204 32.85 1.79 26.08
N ILE A 205 31.60 2.24 26.24
CA ILE A 205 30.68 2.47 25.11
C ILE A 205 30.56 3.93 24.70
N ASP A 206 30.08 4.17 23.47
CA ASP A 206 29.52 5.46 23.06
C ASP A 206 28.05 5.56 23.55
N PRO A 207 27.70 6.47 24.47
CA PRO A 207 26.33 6.63 24.95
C PRO A 207 25.32 7.00 23.86
N GLY A 208 25.75 7.60 22.75
CA GLY A 208 24.90 7.93 21.60
C GLY A 208 24.66 6.74 20.68
N ASN A 209 25.48 5.69 20.75
CA ASN A 209 25.37 4.49 19.96
C ASN A 209 25.77 3.23 20.76
N PRO A 210 24.99 2.88 21.79
CA PRO A 210 25.31 1.74 22.65
C PRO A 210 25.15 0.40 21.90
N PRO A 211 26.01 -0.61 22.17
CA PRO A 211 26.04 -1.88 21.43
C PRO A 211 24.97 -2.87 21.92
N TRP A 212 23.71 -2.44 21.94
CA TRP A 212 22.58 -3.28 22.30
C TRP A 212 21.52 -3.33 21.20
N GLN A 213 20.64 -4.32 21.28
CA GLN A 213 19.44 -4.44 20.48
C GLN A 213 18.28 -4.86 21.39
N TRP A 214 17.20 -4.07 21.39
CA TRP A 214 15.95 -4.45 22.04
C TRP A 214 15.11 -5.32 21.13
N GLU A 215 14.53 -6.38 21.70
CA GLU A 215 13.76 -7.36 20.96
C GLU A 215 12.55 -7.84 21.79
N GLY A 216 11.41 -8.05 21.14
CA GLY A 216 10.23 -8.70 21.71
C GLY A 216 10.11 -10.15 21.22
N TRP A 217 9.69 -11.06 22.09
CA TRP A 217 9.44 -12.44 21.68
C TRP A 217 8.13 -12.54 20.91
N HIS A 218 8.22 -12.92 19.63
CA HIS A 218 7.09 -13.17 18.75
C HIS A 218 6.86 -14.67 18.57
N GLY A 219 5.60 -15.09 18.43
CA GLY A 219 5.26 -16.51 18.33
C GLY A 219 3.85 -16.80 17.83
N GLY A 220 3.76 -17.71 16.85
CA GLY A 220 2.54 -18.35 16.34
C GLY A 220 2.79 -19.81 15.92
N GLU A 221 1.84 -20.44 15.20
CA GLU A 221 2.11 -21.71 14.51
C GLU A 221 3.13 -21.47 13.40
N GLY A 222 4.34 -22.02 13.54
CA GLY A 222 5.38 -22.00 12.50
C GLY A 222 6.38 -20.84 12.53
N ASP A 223 6.05 -19.68 13.13
CA ASP A 223 6.97 -18.53 13.27
C ASP A 223 7.19 -18.18 14.75
N ARG A 224 8.40 -18.46 15.27
CA ARG A 224 8.81 -18.24 16.66
C ARG A 224 10.20 -17.62 16.69
N ARG A 225 10.27 -16.31 16.85
CA ARG A 225 11.54 -15.56 16.79
C ARG A 225 11.49 -14.29 17.63
N TRP A 226 12.68 -13.78 17.93
CA TRP A 226 12.83 -12.44 18.49
C TRP A 226 12.72 -11.41 17.37
N LEU A 227 11.78 -10.47 17.48
CA LEU A 227 11.64 -9.35 16.56
C LEU A 227 12.22 -8.08 17.19
N PRO A 228 12.95 -7.23 16.44
CA PRO A 228 13.43 -5.96 16.95
C PRO A 228 12.29 -5.10 17.50
N ALA A 229 12.48 -4.54 18.68
CA ALA A 229 11.66 -3.45 19.22
C ALA A 229 12.28 -2.11 18.82
N ILE A 230 11.45 -1.13 18.49
CA ILE A 230 11.93 0.19 18.06
C ILE A 230 12.23 1.01 19.31
N VAL A 231 13.45 1.50 19.45
CA VAL A 231 13.81 2.45 20.51
C VAL A 231 13.52 3.86 20.04
N GLU A 232 12.57 4.53 20.69
CA GLU A 232 12.20 5.90 20.32
C GLU A 232 13.16 6.92 20.94
N THR A 233 13.59 6.68 22.17
CA THR A 233 14.55 7.51 22.89
C THR A 233 15.21 6.69 23.99
N ASP A 234 16.51 6.86 24.18
CA ASP A 234 17.26 6.34 25.33
C ASP A 234 17.82 7.50 26.17
N GLY A 235 17.17 7.80 27.29
CA GLY A 235 17.64 8.81 28.25
C GLY A 235 18.72 8.30 29.23
N THR A 236 19.09 7.02 29.16
CA THR A 236 20.05 6.36 30.05
C THR A 236 21.47 6.33 29.49
N GLY A 237 21.65 6.65 28.20
CA GLY A 237 22.95 6.64 27.52
C GLY A 237 23.59 5.23 27.51
N GLY A 238 22.80 4.19 27.21
CA GLY A 238 23.23 2.81 27.36
C GLY A 238 23.29 2.36 28.83
N MET A 239 22.29 2.70 29.63
CA MET A 239 22.22 2.35 31.07
C MET A 239 23.39 2.89 31.90
N ASN A 240 23.98 4.01 31.49
CA ASN A 240 25.09 4.68 32.17
C ASN A 240 24.66 5.70 33.23
N GLN A 241 23.42 6.15 33.15
CA GLN A 241 22.82 7.08 34.10
C GLN A 241 21.34 6.75 34.29
N ALA A 242 20.76 7.29 35.37
CA ALA A 242 19.33 7.21 35.59
C ALA A 242 18.56 7.88 34.43
N GLY A 243 17.51 7.23 33.95
CA GLY A 243 16.75 7.70 32.80
C GLY A 243 15.68 6.71 32.37
N ILE A 244 15.02 7.01 31.25
CA ILE A 244 13.95 6.18 30.70
C ILE A 244 14.32 5.78 29.28
N ILE A 245 14.11 4.50 28.95
CA ILE A 245 14.20 3.96 27.59
C ILE A 245 12.78 3.76 27.08
N PHE A 246 12.41 4.45 26.00
CA PHE A 246 11.12 4.30 25.35
C PHE A 246 11.19 3.28 24.22
N LEU A 247 10.36 2.24 24.30
CA LEU A 247 10.32 1.14 23.34
C LEU A 247 8.91 1.02 22.75
N ARG A 248 8.83 0.96 21.43
CA ARG A 248 7.61 0.50 20.74
C ARG A 248 7.75 -0.98 20.46
N LEU A 249 6.88 -1.76 21.09
CA LEU A 249 6.95 -3.22 21.08
C LEU A 249 6.27 -3.78 19.84
N PRO A 250 6.83 -4.86 19.25
CA PRO A 250 6.12 -5.62 18.22
C PRO A 250 4.96 -6.42 18.84
N ARG A 251 4.27 -7.22 18.03
CA ARG A 251 3.36 -8.25 18.54
C ARG A 251 4.15 -9.28 19.36
N LEU A 252 3.78 -9.44 20.62
CA LEU A 252 4.40 -10.38 21.54
C LEU A 252 3.63 -11.71 21.57
N ALA A 253 4.29 -12.75 22.07
CA ALA A 253 3.69 -14.04 22.34
C ALA A 253 4.12 -14.59 23.70
N LEU A 254 3.28 -15.47 24.25
CA LEU A 254 3.60 -16.19 25.47
C LEU A 254 4.78 -17.15 25.25
N ARG A 255 5.73 -17.12 26.17
CA ARG A 255 6.84 -18.07 26.24
C ARG A 255 7.24 -18.32 27.69
N GLU A 256 7.79 -19.51 27.91
CA GLU A 256 8.47 -19.83 29.15
C GLU A 256 9.98 -19.52 29.02
N ILE A 257 10.49 -18.68 29.92
CA ILE A 257 11.92 -18.39 30.06
C ILE A 257 12.25 -18.46 31.55
N ALA A 258 13.31 -19.19 31.91
CA ALA A 258 13.77 -19.37 33.28
C ALA A 258 12.67 -19.84 34.26
N GLY A 259 11.78 -20.73 33.79
CA GLY A 259 10.65 -21.27 34.57
C GLY A 259 9.46 -20.33 34.74
N GLN A 260 9.52 -19.12 34.17
CA GLN A 260 8.42 -18.16 34.20
C GLN A 260 7.73 -18.10 32.84
N ARG A 261 6.41 -18.29 32.82
CA ARG A 261 5.56 -18.04 31.64
C ARG A 261 5.17 -16.56 31.61
N GLY A 262 5.34 -15.93 30.46
CA GLY A 262 4.99 -14.52 30.26
C GLY A 262 5.26 -14.03 28.83
N TYR A 263 5.02 -12.76 28.60
CA TYR A 263 5.40 -12.02 27.40
C TYR A 263 6.77 -11.39 27.63
N TRP A 264 7.72 -11.61 26.73
CA TRP A 264 9.12 -11.29 26.99
C TRP A 264 9.65 -10.21 26.07
N VAL A 265 10.34 -9.23 26.67
CA VAL A 265 11.15 -8.23 25.99
C VAL A 265 12.58 -8.40 26.50
N ARG A 266 13.58 -8.32 25.62
CA ARG A 266 14.99 -8.40 26.03
C ARG A 266 15.82 -7.28 25.42
N CYS A 267 16.87 -6.89 26.13
CA CYS A 267 17.96 -6.09 25.62
C CYS A 267 19.18 -7.00 25.49
N ARG A 268 19.66 -7.21 24.26
CA ARG A 268 20.76 -8.12 23.94
C ARG A 268 21.97 -7.33 23.44
N LEU A 269 23.15 -7.65 23.93
CA LEU A 269 24.40 -7.09 23.42
C LEU A 269 24.69 -7.62 22.01
N VAL A 270 25.08 -6.72 21.12
CA VAL A 270 25.49 -7.01 19.74
C VAL A 270 26.94 -6.58 19.54
N GLU A 271 27.58 -7.03 18.47
CA GLU A 271 28.91 -6.51 18.13
C GLU A 271 28.83 -5.00 17.83
N PRO A 272 29.75 -4.19 18.37
CA PRO A 272 29.73 -2.74 18.16
C PRO A 272 30.12 -2.42 16.72
N THR A 273 29.49 -1.40 16.12
CA THR A 273 29.81 -0.95 14.76
C THR A 273 31.22 -0.34 14.68
N VAL A 274 31.69 0.28 15.76
CA VAL A 274 33.03 0.85 15.88
C VAL A 274 33.87 -0.05 16.79
N ALA A 275 35.04 -0.47 16.31
CA ALA A 275 35.93 -1.30 17.12
C ALA A 275 36.37 -0.55 18.38
N GLY A 276 36.27 -1.21 19.54
CA GLY A 276 36.65 -0.64 20.84
C GLY A 276 35.55 0.12 21.58
N THR A 277 34.33 0.23 21.03
CA THR A 277 33.18 0.85 21.73
C THR A 277 32.24 -0.20 22.33
N PHE A 278 32.77 -1.02 23.24
CA PHE A 278 32.03 -2.08 23.92
C PHE A 278 32.04 -1.91 25.44
N TYR A 279 31.09 -2.52 26.15
CA TYR A 279 31.06 -2.42 27.61
C TYR A 279 32.28 -3.10 28.23
N ASP A 280 33.12 -2.32 28.91
CA ASP A 280 34.20 -2.80 29.77
C ASP A 280 33.65 -3.43 31.06
N GLN A 281 32.58 -2.83 31.58
CA GLN A 281 31.86 -3.28 32.77
C GLN A 281 30.35 -3.31 32.49
N SER A 282 29.66 -4.29 33.08
CA SER A 282 28.20 -4.34 32.95
C SER A 282 27.57 -3.17 33.70
N PRO A 283 26.58 -2.48 33.11
CA PRO A 283 25.71 -1.57 33.83
C PRO A 283 25.10 -2.24 35.06
N ARG A 284 25.02 -1.49 36.16
CA ARG A 284 24.48 -1.94 37.44
C ARG A 284 23.19 -1.23 37.74
N LEU A 285 22.09 -1.97 37.75
CA LEU A 285 20.75 -1.46 37.93
C LEU A 285 20.34 -1.60 39.40
N GLN A 286 20.00 -0.50 40.05
CA GLN A 286 19.47 -0.49 41.43
C GLN A 286 17.95 -0.68 41.43
N ASN A 287 17.27 -0.06 40.47
CA ASN A 287 15.83 -0.17 40.31
C ASN A 287 15.44 -0.17 38.84
N VAL A 288 14.36 -0.88 38.53
CA VAL A 288 13.74 -0.87 37.21
C VAL A 288 12.22 -0.81 37.37
N VAL A 289 11.60 0.19 36.75
CA VAL A 289 10.14 0.34 36.72
C VAL A 289 9.70 0.42 35.27
N VAL A 290 8.73 -0.42 34.89
CA VAL A 290 8.19 -0.43 33.53
C VAL A 290 6.79 0.13 33.53
N ARG A 291 6.51 1.08 32.64
CA ARG A 291 5.19 1.72 32.52
C ARG A 291 4.77 1.83 31.06
N SER A 292 3.47 1.79 30.79
CA SER A 292 2.93 2.04 29.46
C SER A 292 2.73 3.54 29.25
N TRP A 293 3.25 4.03 28.13
CA TRP A 293 3.17 5.42 27.70
C TRP A 293 2.36 5.58 26.42
N GLY A 294 1.85 4.49 25.86
CA GLY A 294 1.08 4.54 24.63
C GLY A 294 0.83 3.16 24.05
N GLY A 295 0.23 3.15 22.86
CA GLY A 295 0.02 1.95 22.07
C GLY A 295 -0.23 2.28 20.62
N SER A 296 -0.03 1.27 19.78
CA SER A 296 -0.14 1.36 18.33
C SER A 296 -1.27 0.48 17.81
N VAL A 297 -1.99 0.96 16.81
CA VAL A 297 -3.12 0.25 16.20
C VAL A 297 -3.25 0.61 14.72
N TRP A 298 -3.70 -0.35 13.91
CA TRP A 298 -3.95 -0.09 12.49
C TRP A 298 -5.09 0.90 12.29
N ALA A 299 -4.93 1.76 11.30
CA ALA A 299 -5.95 2.69 10.84
C ALA A 299 -6.01 2.72 9.31
N THR A 300 -7.21 2.97 8.82
CA THR A 300 -7.54 3.01 7.39
C THR A 300 -8.03 4.40 7.01
N HIS A 301 -7.64 4.91 5.84
CA HIS A 301 -8.12 6.17 5.25
C HIS A 301 -9.61 6.04 4.90
N ALA A 302 -10.46 6.25 5.89
CA ALA A 302 -11.90 6.10 5.81
C ALA A 302 -12.56 6.91 6.91
N SER A 303 -13.72 7.46 6.62
CA SER A 303 -14.67 7.95 7.63
C SER A 303 -15.82 6.94 7.74
N VAL A 304 -16.32 6.72 8.95
CA VAL A 304 -17.35 5.71 9.24
C VAL A 304 -18.68 6.39 9.51
N VAL A 305 -19.71 6.03 8.75
CA VAL A 305 -21.08 6.46 8.98
C VAL A 305 -21.86 5.28 9.55
N ARG A 306 -22.61 5.50 10.64
CA ARG A 306 -23.37 4.45 11.33
C ARG A 306 -24.86 4.80 11.35
N GLY A 307 -25.70 3.86 10.92
CA GLY A 307 -27.15 3.94 11.06
C GLY A 307 -27.82 5.03 10.23
N GLU A 308 -27.28 5.40 9.07
CA GLU A 308 -27.88 6.43 8.21
C GLU A 308 -29.27 5.98 7.75
N VAL A 309 -30.29 6.78 8.04
CA VAL A 309 -31.67 6.51 7.63
C VAL A 309 -31.88 7.03 6.21
N LEU A 310 -32.08 6.13 5.26
CA LEU A 310 -32.26 6.44 3.84
C LEU A 310 -33.67 6.96 3.53
N GLY A 311 -34.67 6.49 4.28
CA GLY A 311 -36.05 6.89 4.08
C GLY A 311 -37.07 5.83 4.49
N ARG A 312 -38.27 5.96 3.92
CA ARG A 312 -39.38 5.02 4.12
C ARG A 312 -39.81 4.43 2.78
N SER A 313 -40.12 3.15 2.79
CA SER A 313 -40.64 2.49 1.60
C SER A 313 -42.08 2.91 1.30
N ASP A 314 -42.39 3.14 0.04
CA ASP A 314 -43.77 3.33 -0.44
C ASP A 314 -44.46 2.01 -0.84
N GLY A 315 -43.72 0.89 -0.83
CA GLY A 315 -44.19 -0.44 -1.22
C GLY A 315 -44.22 -0.69 -2.73
N SER A 316 -43.72 0.23 -3.56
CA SER A 316 -43.63 0.06 -5.00
C SER A 316 -42.40 -0.78 -5.42
N PRO A 317 -42.44 -1.55 -6.52
CA PRO A 317 -41.26 -2.24 -7.03
C PRO A 317 -40.20 -1.26 -7.56
N GLY A 318 -38.92 -1.61 -7.45
CA GLY A 318 -37.82 -0.85 -8.08
C GLY A 318 -37.44 0.47 -7.38
N GLN A 319 -37.81 0.62 -6.10
CA GLN A 319 -37.49 1.79 -5.28
C GLN A 319 -35.98 2.06 -5.21
N ARG A 320 -35.62 3.35 -5.12
CA ARG A 320 -34.24 3.84 -5.07
C ARG A 320 -34.06 4.82 -3.92
N PHE A 321 -32.89 4.77 -3.29
CA PHE A 321 -32.49 5.65 -2.21
C PHE A 321 -31.03 6.05 -2.40
N ASN A 322 -30.61 7.20 -1.86
CA ASN A 322 -29.23 7.67 -1.97
C ASN A 322 -28.63 7.83 -0.58
N LEU A 323 -27.36 7.49 -0.46
CA LEU A 323 -26.52 7.78 0.71
C LEU A 323 -26.03 9.23 0.66
N GLU A 324 -25.82 9.83 1.83
CA GLU A 324 -25.29 11.20 1.96
C GLU A 324 -23.82 11.31 1.52
N HIS A 325 -23.03 10.25 1.75
CA HIS A 325 -21.59 10.26 1.49
C HIS A 325 -21.16 9.14 0.52
N TYR A 326 -20.35 9.50 -0.46
CA TYR A 326 -19.75 8.61 -1.47
C TYR A 326 -18.44 9.26 -1.98
N PRO A 327 -17.51 8.52 -2.61
CA PRO A 327 -17.56 7.10 -2.94
C PRO A 327 -17.38 6.17 -1.74
N LEU A 328 -18.00 5.00 -1.81
CA LEU A 328 -18.01 4.01 -0.74
C LEU A 328 -16.87 2.99 -0.89
N LEU A 329 -16.24 2.59 0.22
CA LEU A 329 -15.20 1.55 0.28
C LEU A 329 -15.76 0.15 0.47
N ARG A 330 -15.31 -0.87 -0.26
CA ARG A 330 -15.80 -2.27 -0.19
C ARG A 330 -16.37 -2.71 1.16
N ARG A 331 -17.60 -3.24 1.15
CA ARG A 331 -18.34 -3.60 2.38
C ARG A 331 -17.59 -4.64 3.20
N ARG A 332 -17.46 -4.37 4.50
CA ARG A 332 -17.10 -5.38 5.51
C ARG A 332 -18.34 -6.18 5.91
N ARG A 333 -18.13 -7.33 6.56
CA ARG A 333 -19.23 -8.10 7.13
C ARG A 333 -20.02 -7.24 8.13
N GLY A 334 -21.32 -7.15 7.94
CA GLY A 334 -22.22 -6.34 8.79
C GLY A 334 -22.50 -4.93 8.26
N GLU A 335 -21.74 -4.44 7.27
CA GLU A 335 -22.05 -3.20 6.53
C GLU A 335 -23.10 -3.53 5.47
N THR A 336 -24.39 -3.26 5.75
CA THR A 336 -25.49 -3.60 4.84
C THR A 336 -26.72 -2.71 5.01
N VAL A 337 -27.66 -2.80 4.08
CA VAL A 337 -28.98 -2.19 4.21
C VAL A 337 -29.83 -3.03 5.15
N GLU A 338 -30.52 -2.36 6.05
CA GLU A 338 -31.48 -2.95 6.97
C GLU A 338 -32.85 -2.32 6.79
N VAL A 339 -33.88 -3.16 6.87
CA VAL A 339 -35.28 -2.74 6.75
C VAL A 339 -36.02 -3.11 8.03
N ARG A 340 -36.80 -2.17 8.56
CA ARG A 340 -37.69 -2.38 9.70
C ARG A 340 -39.13 -2.13 9.29
N ALA A 341 -39.94 -3.18 9.25
CA ALA A 341 -41.34 -3.06 8.87
C ALA A 341 -42.17 -2.33 9.96
N PRO A 342 -43.30 -1.71 9.60
CA PRO A 342 -44.19 -1.11 10.59
C PRO A 342 -44.66 -2.14 11.62
N GLY A 343 -44.52 -1.82 12.91
CA GLY A 343 -44.91 -2.71 14.02
C GLY A 343 -43.86 -3.77 14.39
N GLN A 344 -42.71 -3.80 13.73
CA GLN A 344 -41.55 -4.58 14.17
C GLN A 344 -40.56 -3.71 14.96
N ASP A 345 -39.96 -4.28 16.00
CA ASP A 345 -38.93 -3.61 16.80
C ASP A 345 -37.51 -3.88 16.29
N THR A 346 -37.32 -4.93 15.49
CA THR A 346 -36.01 -5.39 15.01
C THR A 346 -35.73 -4.94 13.57
N TRP A 347 -34.47 -4.59 13.31
CA TRP A 347 -33.96 -4.35 11.97
C TRP A 347 -33.60 -5.68 11.30
N GLU A 348 -34.09 -5.88 10.08
CA GLU A 348 -33.79 -7.08 9.29
C GLU A 348 -32.72 -6.76 8.23
N PRO A 349 -31.60 -7.49 8.19
CA PRO A 349 -30.54 -7.26 7.20
C PRO A 349 -30.96 -7.78 5.83
N TRP A 350 -30.61 -7.01 4.80
CA TRP A 350 -30.71 -7.40 3.40
C TRP A 350 -29.32 -7.74 2.86
N ALA A 351 -29.24 -8.57 1.83
CA ALA A 351 -27.99 -8.98 1.21
C ALA A 351 -27.69 -8.12 -0.03
N GLU A 352 -26.47 -7.59 -0.10
CA GLU A 352 -26.00 -6.92 -1.30
C GLU A 352 -25.68 -7.96 -2.38
N VAL A 353 -26.20 -7.73 -3.59
CA VAL A 353 -25.89 -8.55 -4.77
C VAL A 353 -25.35 -7.67 -5.90
N PRO A 354 -24.50 -8.21 -6.80
CA PRO A 354 -24.01 -7.47 -7.96
C PRO A 354 -25.13 -7.04 -8.92
N ASP A 355 -26.18 -7.85 -9.04
CA ASP A 355 -27.39 -7.55 -9.79
C ASP A 355 -28.56 -8.39 -9.27
N LEU A 356 -29.77 -8.04 -9.72
CA LEU A 356 -31.02 -8.63 -9.23
C LEU A 356 -31.59 -9.70 -10.17
N ALA A 357 -30.91 -10.05 -11.28
CA ALA A 357 -31.46 -10.90 -12.33
C ALA A 357 -31.81 -12.32 -11.83
N ASP A 358 -31.00 -12.84 -10.92
CA ASP A 358 -31.18 -14.16 -10.29
C ASP A 358 -31.97 -14.12 -8.98
N SER A 359 -32.39 -12.92 -8.53
CA SER A 359 -33.12 -12.77 -7.26
C SER A 359 -34.59 -13.15 -7.40
N GLY A 360 -35.07 -14.02 -6.52
CA GLY A 360 -36.47 -14.41 -6.38
C GLY A 360 -37.32 -13.36 -5.64
N PRO A 361 -38.65 -13.50 -5.65
CA PRO A 361 -39.59 -12.53 -5.06
C PRO A 361 -39.51 -12.41 -3.54
N PHE A 362 -38.87 -13.36 -2.85
CA PHE A 362 -38.70 -13.36 -1.40
C PHE A 362 -37.27 -13.08 -0.96
N ASP A 363 -36.35 -12.97 -1.92
CA ASP A 363 -34.94 -12.76 -1.64
C ASP A 363 -34.74 -11.30 -1.22
N LYS A 364 -34.29 -11.10 0.02
CA LYS A 364 -34.04 -9.77 0.60
C LYS A 364 -32.75 -9.20 0.05
N HIS A 365 -32.75 -8.90 -1.24
CA HIS A 365 -31.59 -8.43 -1.98
C HIS A 365 -31.70 -6.96 -2.35
N PHE A 366 -30.56 -6.28 -2.37
CA PHE A 366 -30.42 -4.93 -2.89
C PHE A 366 -29.13 -4.83 -3.70
N THR A 367 -29.04 -3.81 -4.55
CA THR A 367 -27.78 -3.44 -5.21
C THR A 367 -27.34 -2.08 -4.70
N CYS A 368 -26.03 -1.91 -4.51
CA CYS A 368 -25.42 -0.63 -4.17
C CYS A 368 -24.51 -0.17 -5.32
N ASP A 369 -24.65 1.08 -5.74
CA ASP A 369 -23.63 1.75 -6.56
C ASP A 369 -22.70 2.54 -5.64
N SER A 370 -21.49 2.01 -5.44
CA SER A 370 -20.50 2.62 -4.55
C SER A 370 -19.92 3.93 -5.05
N ALA A 371 -20.01 4.23 -6.34
CA ALA A 371 -19.53 5.50 -6.90
C ALA A 371 -20.54 6.63 -6.66
N THR A 372 -21.84 6.32 -6.71
CA THR A 372 -22.92 7.33 -6.60
C THR A 372 -23.67 7.29 -5.27
N GLY A 373 -23.54 6.21 -4.49
CA GLY A 373 -24.32 5.96 -3.28
C GLY A 373 -25.77 5.50 -3.55
N GLU A 374 -26.15 5.16 -4.78
CA GLU A 374 -27.52 4.70 -5.10
C GLU A 374 -27.75 3.26 -4.57
N ILE A 375 -28.75 3.11 -3.71
CA ILE A 375 -29.31 1.83 -3.26
C ILE A 375 -30.57 1.54 -4.07
N ARG A 376 -30.67 0.34 -4.63
CA ARG A 376 -31.83 -0.09 -5.42
C ARG A 376 -32.38 -1.43 -4.96
N PHE A 377 -33.71 -1.50 -4.87
CA PHE A 377 -34.47 -2.72 -4.60
C PHE A 377 -35.06 -3.34 -5.88
N GLY A 378 -35.49 -4.60 -5.76
CA GLY A 378 -36.04 -5.41 -6.85
C GLY A 378 -37.15 -4.75 -7.66
N PRO A 379 -37.04 -4.66 -9.00
CA PRO A 379 -38.16 -4.29 -9.86
C PRO A 379 -39.14 -5.47 -10.03
N ALA A 380 -40.37 -5.15 -10.45
CA ALA A 380 -41.33 -6.13 -10.95
C ALA A 380 -41.57 -5.86 -12.43
N LEU A 381 -41.26 -6.85 -13.28
CA LEU A 381 -41.44 -6.74 -14.72
C LEU A 381 -42.64 -7.57 -15.16
N ARG A 382 -43.42 -7.02 -16.09
CA ARG A 382 -44.52 -7.73 -16.71
C ARG A 382 -43.98 -8.68 -17.79
N GLN A 383 -44.42 -9.93 -17.74
CA GLN A 383 -44.07 -10.96 -18.71
C GLN A 383 -45.01 -10.95 -19.92
N PRO A 384 -44.61 -11.58 -21.04
CA PRO A 384 -45.45 -11.70 -22.24
C PRO A 384 -46.79 -12.40 -21.98
N ASP A 385 -46.85 -13.31 -21.00
CA ASP A 385 -48.08 -14.01 -20.59
C ASP A 385 -49.01 -13.15 -19.69
N GLY A 386 -48.60 -11.92 -19.40
CA GLY A 386 -49.33 -10.97 -18.56
C GLY A 386 -49.05 -11.10 -17.07
N SER A 387 -48.30 -12.12 -16.63
CA SER A 387 -47.86 -12.28 -15.24
C SER A 387 -46.81 -11.22 -14.87
N ALA A 388 -46.62 -10.97 -13.57
CA ALA A 388 -45.55 -10.10 -13.07
C ALA A 388 -44.50 -10.95 -12.38
N ARG A 389 -43.23 -10.75 -12.75
CA ARG A 389 -42.08 -11.38 -12.07
C ARG A 389 -41.30 -10.31 -11.31
N SER A 390 -41.17 -10.53 -10.01
CA SER A 390 -40.31 -9.71 -9.14
C SER A 390 -38.90 -10.26 -9.12
N TYR A 391 -37.94 -9.34 -9.10
CA TYR A 391 -36.50 -9.60 -9.08
C TYR A 391 -35.93 -9.16 -7.74
N GLY A 392 -36.28 -9.87 -6.67
CA GLY A 392 -36.04 -9.46 -5.28
C GLY A 392 -37.31 -9.11 -4.51
N ALA A 393 -37.23 -9.20 -3.18
CA ALA A 393 -38.28 -8.76 -2.28
C ALA A 393 -38.45 -7.24 -2.32
N ILE A 394 -39.69 -6.79 -2.13
CA ILE A 394 -40.03 -5.37 -2.06
C ILE A 394 -40.19 -5.01 -0.58
N PRO A 395 -39.48 -3.98 -0.07
CA PRO A 395 -39.69 -3.51 1.29
C PRO A 395 -41.17 -3.16 1.53
N PRO A 396 -41.78 -3.59 2.65
CA PRO A 396 -43.20 -3.31 2.91
C PRO A 396 -43.47 -1.81 2.99
N ARG A 397 -44.66 -1.39 2.53
CA ARG A 397 -45.08 0.02 2.63
C ARG A 397 -44.98 0.52 4.06
N GLY A 398 -44.34 1.67 4.24
CA GLY A 398 -44.11 2.32 5.53
C GLY A 398 -42.87 1.81 6.29
N ALA A 399 -42.21 0.75 5.81
CA ALA A 399 -40.98 0.24 6.40
C ALA A 399 -39.89 1.31 6.38
N GLN A 400 -39.12 1.42 7.47
CA GLN A 400 -37.95 2.29 7.52
C GLN A 400 -36.76 1.55 6.94
N ILE A 401 -35.93 2.29 6.20
CA ILE A 401 -34.74 1.76 5.55
C ILE A 401 -33.55 2.54 6.07
N ARG A 402 -32.50 1.84 6.46
CA ARG A 402 -31.23 2.43 6.87
C ARG A 402 -30.06 1.64 6.32
N PHE A 403 -28.89 2.26 6.29
CA PHE A 403 -27.62 1.56 6.15
C PHE A 403 -27.04 1.33 7.55
N SER A 404 -26.73 0.08 7.93
CA SER A 404 -26.25 -0.27 9.28
C SER A 404 -24.97 0.49 9.64
N SER A 405 -23.99 0.44 8.75
CA SER A 405 -22.81 1.28 8.70
C SER A 405 -22.13 1.15 7.35
N TYR A 406 -21.45 2.19 6.92
CA TYR A 406 -20.60 2.14 5.73
C TYR A 406 -19.39 3.05 5.90
N ARG A 407 -18.39 2.82 5.05
CA ARG A 407 -17.16 3.61 5.01
C ARG A 407 -17.04 4.31 3.68
N TYR A 408 -16.65 5.57 3.72
CA TYR A 408 -16.40 6.39 2.54
C TYR A 408 -15.04 7.07 2.64
N GLY A 409 -14.51 7.50 1.49
CA GLY A 409 -13.15 8.03 1.37
C GLY A 409 -12.25 7.09 0.57
N GLY A 410 -11.09 6.76 1.10
CA GLY A 410 -10.03 6.06 0.37
C GLY A 410 -9.39 6.94 -0.70
N GLY A 411 -8.84 6.32 -1.74
CA GLY A 411 -8.18 7.07 -2.80
C GLY A 411 -6.72 7.41 -2.52
N VAL A 412 -6.06 7.97 -3.51
CA VAL A 412 -4.63 8.34 -3.46
C VAL A 412 -4.35 9.44 -2.43
N ALA A 413 -5.37 10.25 -2.11
CA ALA A 413 -5.30 11.28 -1.07
C ALA A 413 -4.96 10.71 0.32
N GLY A 414 -5.26 9.42 0.55
CA GLY A 414 -4.87 8.71 1.77
C GLY A 414 -3.38 8.40 1.86
N ASN A 415 -2.61 8.47 0.77
CA ASN A 415 -1.18 8.15 0.78
C ASN A 415 -0.38 9.30 1.38
N VAL A 416 -0.36 9.40 2.71
CA VAL A 416 0.29 10.47 3.48
C VAL A 416 1.61 10.01 4.09
N GLN A 417 2.54 10.94 4.29
CA GLN A 417 3.86 10.65 4.84
C GLN A 417 3.81 10.34 6.34
N ALA A 418 4.84 9.67 6.85
CA ALA A 418 5.12 9.54 8.28
C ALA A 418 5.06 10.91 9.00
N GLY A 419 4.52 10.91 10.22
CA GLY A 419 4.45 12.11 11.06
C GLY A 419 3.36 13.12 10.70
N THR A 420 2.48 12.82 9.74
CA THR A 420 1.45 13.78 9.28
C THR A 420 0.09 13.62 9.95
N LEU A 421 -0.25 12.44 10.44
CA LEU A 421 -1.52 12.14 11.11
C LEU A 421 -1.45 12.47 12.60
N THR A 422 -1.68 13.74 12.94
CA THR A 422 -1.45 14.28 14.29
C THR A 422 -2.69 14.90 14.95
N ALA A 423 -3.78 15.12 14.21
CA ALA A 423 -4.96 15.80 14.71
C ALA A 423 -6.06 14.80 15.13
N LEU A 424 -6.35 14.67 16.42
CA LEU A 424 -7.50 13.92 16.91
C LEU A 424 -8.79 14.69 16.63
N LYS A 425 -9.77 14.08 15.96
CA LYS A 425 -11.09 14.70 15.76
C LYS A 425 -11.99 14.60 16.99
N THR A 426 -11.77 13.59 17.82
CA THR A 426 -12.44 13.43 19.12
C THR A 426 -11.38 13.33 20.19
N SER A 427 -11.51 14.12 21.25
CA SER A 427 -10.59 14.05 22.39
C SER A 427 -10.79 12.73 23.14
N ILE A 428 -9.68 12.05 23.43
CA ILE A 428 -9.66 10.82 24.25
C ILE A 428 -8.97 11.18 25.57
N PRO A 429 -9.59 10.89 26.73
CA PRO A 429 -8.97 11.16 28.03
C PRO A 429 -7.57 10.56 28.15
N TYR A 430 -6.65 11.31 28.76
CA TYR A 430 -5.26 10.92 29.03
C TYR A 430 -4.37 10.71 27.80
N VAL A 431 -4.88 10.87 26.57
CA VAL A 431 -4.08 10.86 25.35
C VAL A 431 -3.56 12.28 25.09
N ASP A 432 -2.25 12.42 25.00
CA ASP A 432 -1.56 13.68 24.72
C ASP A 432 -1.41 13.93 23.21
N ARG A 433 -1.02 12.88 22.49
CA ARG A 433 -0.60 12.98 21.08
C ARG A 433 -0.90 11.69 20.33
N VAL A 434 -1.11 11.82 19.02
CA VAL A 434 -1.11 10.70 18.08
C VAL A 434 -0.18 10.99 16.91
N THR A 435 0.43 9.96 16.33
CA THR A 435 1.21 10.06 15.09
C THR A 435 1.24 8.74 14.35
N ASN A 436 1.40 8.76 13.04
CA ASN A 436 1.89 7.63 12.27
C ASN A 436 3.42 7.67 12.19
N HIS A 437 4.09 6.54 12.37
CA HIS A 437 5.56 6.45 12.24
C HIS A 437 6.02 6.00 10.87
N ALA A 438 5.14 5.37 10.10
CA ALA A 438 5.35 4.96 8.73
C ALA A 438 4.36 5.67 7.81
N ASP A 439 4.73 5.79 6.54
CA ASP A 439 3.84 6.29 5.50
C ASP A 439 2.54 5.48 5.45
N ALA A 440 1.43 6.16 5.19
CA ALA A 440 0.20 5.49 4.80
C ALA A 440 0.25 5.15 3.32
N THR A 441 -0.05 3.89 3.00
CA THR A 441 0.10 3.36 1.64
C THR A 441 -1.08 2.47 1.26
N GLY A 442 -1.27 2.24 -0.04
CA GLY A 442 -2.34 1.40 -0.59
C GLY A 442 -3.59 2.16 -1.05
N GLY A 443 -3.62 3.48 -0.91
CA GLY A 443 -4.73 4.32 -1.37
C GLY A 443 -4.78 4.43 -2.89
N ILE A 444 -5.90 4.07 -3.51
CA ILE A 444 -6.12 4.12 -4.97
C ILE A 444 -7.50 4.69 -5.25
N ASP A 445 -7.56 5.67 -6.14
CA ASP A 445 -8.79 6.35 -6.52
C ASP A 445 -9.80 5.39 -7.17
N PRO A 446 -11.10 5.70 -7.13
CA PRO A 446 -12.09 4.90 -7.85
C PRO A 446 -11.71 4.81 -9.34
N GLU A 447 -12.02 3.67 -9.95
CA GLU A 447 -11.71 3.45 -11.36
C GLU A 447 -12.47 4.47 -12.23
N THR A 448 -11.75 5.12 -13.14
CA THR A 448 -12.38 6.03 -14.10
C THR A 448 -13.05 5.27 -15.22
N VAL A 449 -13.93 5.94 -15.97
CA VAL A 449 -14.59 5.33 -17.13
C VAL A 449 -13.56 4.83 -18.13
N GLU A 450 -12.54 5.61 -18.45
CA GLU A 450 -11.47 5.27 -19.41
C GLU A 450 -10.69 4.01 -18.98
N MET A 451 -10.42 3.86 -17.67
CA MET A 451 -9.80 2.65 -17.14
C MET A 451 -10.72 1.43 -17.30
N ALA A 452 -12.01 1.60 -17.02
CA ALA A 452 -13.01 0.55 -17.21
C ALA A 452 -13.15 0.17 -18.69
N GLU A 453 -13.05 1.13 -19.62
CA GLU A 453 -13.06 0.86 -21.06
C GLU A 453 -11.87 0.01 -21.50
N MET A 454 -10.68 0.23 -20.91
CA MET A 454 -9.50 -0.61 -21.17
C MET A 454 -9.64 -2.00 -20.55
N ARG A 455 -10.34 -2.12 -19.43
CA ARG A 455 -10.60 -3.40 -18.73
C ARG A 455 -11.67 -4.25 -19.42
N ALA A 456 -12.72 -3.64 -19.97
CA ALA A 456 -13.89 -4.33 -20.51
C ALA A 456 -13.57 -5.42 -21.55
N PRO A 457 -12.70 -5.19 -22.56
CA PRO A 457 -12.32 -6.22 -23.52
C PRO A 457 -11.63 -7.44 -22.89
N GLN A 458 -10.87 -7.24 -21.82
CA GLN A 458 -10.16 -8.32 -21.14
C GLN A 458 -11.13 -9.24 -20.40
N LEU A 459 -12.15 -8.66 -19.75
CA LEU A 459 -13.22 -9.41 -19.09
C LEU A 459 -14.09 -10.20 -20.09
N LEU A 460 -14.39 -9.60 -21.24
CA LEU A 460 -15.13 -10.28 -22.31
C LEU A 460 -14.35 -11.46 -22.91
N ARG A 461 -13.02 -11.36 -22.98
CA ARG A 461 -12.16 -12.45 -23.46
C ARG A 461 -12.11 -13.62 -22.50
N SER A 462 -11.93 -13.37 -21.20
CA SER A 462 -11.81 -14.43 -20.20
C SER A 462 -13.14 -15.11 -19.88
N ARG A 463 -14.29 -14.45 -20.14
CA ARG A 463 -15.65 -14.95 -19.83
C ARG A 463 -15.78 -15.47 -18.39
N GLY A 464 -15.04 -14.88 -17.45
CA GLY A 464 -14.98 -15.35 -16.06
C GLY A 464 -14.36 -16.75 -15.92
N ARG A 465 -13.32 -17.08 -16.69
CA ARG A 465 -12.54 -18.32 -16.52
C ARG A 465 -11.05 -18.07 -16.77
N ALA A 466 -10.19 -18.70 -15.97
CA ALA A 466 -8.74 -18.68 -16.14
C ALA A 466 -8.26 -19.90 -16.94
N VAL A 467 -8.08 -19.75 -18.26
CA VAL A 467 -7.67 -20.86 -19.14
C VAL A 467 -6.27 -20.66 -19.71
N THR A 468 -5.99 -19.46 -20.22
CA THR A 468 -4.68 -19.09 -20.80
C THR A 468 -3.82 -18.35 -19.79
N ALA A 469 -2.51 -18.28 -20.03
CA ALA A 469 -1.60 -17.50 -19.18
C ALA A 469 -2.05 -16.04 -19.03
N SER A 470 -2.50 -15.43 -20.14
CA SER A 470 -3.03 -14.05 -20.13
C SER A 470 -4.32 -13.90 -19.32
N ASP A 471 -5.15 -14.95 -19.20
CA ASP A 471 -6.33 -14.90 -18.33
C ASP A 471 -5.92 -14.86 -16.85
N TYR A 472 -4.93 -15.66 -16.44
CA TYR A 472 -4.39 -15.61 -15.08
C TYR A 472 -3.74 -14.25 -14.77
N GLU A 473 -2.97 -13.69 -15.71
CA GLU A 473 -2.36 -12.37 -15.58
C GLU A 473 -3.42 -11.27 -15.42
N ALA A 474 -4.45 -11.29 -16.27
CA ALA A 474 -5.57 -10.34 -16.18
C ALA A 474 -6.33 -10.50 -14.87
N LEU A 475 -6.70 -11.72 -14.49
CA LEU A 475 -7.43 -11.98 -13.24
C LEU A 475 -6.62 -11.58 -12.00
N ALA A 476 -5.30 -11.73 -12.02
CA ALA A 476 -4.43 -11.28 -10.94
C ALA A 476 -4.44 -9.75 -10.77
N LEU A 477 -4.32 -9.00 -11.88
CA LEU A 477 -4.45 -7.54 -11.89
C LEU A 477 -5.86 -7.09 -11.49
N LEU A 478 -6.86 -7.93 -11.75
CA LEU A 478 -8.24 -7.66 -11.38
C LEU A 478 -8.50 -7.94 -9.89
N ALA A 479 -7.82 -8.90 -9.29
CA ALA A 479 -8.11 -9.38 -7.94
C ALA A 479 -7.86 -8.31 -6.87
N ASP A 480 -6.77 -7.57 -7.00
CA ASP A 480 -6.29 -6.64 -5.99
C ASP A 480 -5.44 -5.54 -6.67
N SER A 481 -5.78 -4.27 -6.47
CA SER A 481 -5.09 -3.19 -7.21
C SER A 481 -3.70 -2.86 -6.67
N ARG A 482 -3.28 -3.50 -5.57
CA ARG A 482 -1.87 -3.55 -5.14
C ARG A 482 -1.01 -4.40 -6.06
N VAL A 483 -1.57 -5.16 -7.01
CA VAL A 483 -0.80 -5.85 -8.06
C VAL A 483 -0.51 -4.89 -9.21
N GLN A 484 0.76 -4.56 -9.44
CA GLN A 484 1.19 -3.68 -10.53
C GLN A 484 1.49 -4.42 -11.82
N ARG A 485 2.12 -5.60 -11.72
CA ARG A 485 2.35 -6.51 -12.86
C ARG A 485 2.09 -7.93 -12.41
N ALA A 486 1.54 -8.73 -13.31
CA ALA A 486 1.40 -10.17 -13.13
C ALA A 486 2.02 -10.89 -14.33
N ARG A 487 2.68 -12.01 -14.09
CA ARG A 487 3.18 -12.90 -15.15
C ARG A 487 2.82 -14.32 -14.83
N CYS A 488 2.12 -14.97 -15.75
CA CYS A 488 1.76 -16.36 -15.62
C CYS A 488 2.72 -17.19 -16.48
N ILE A 489 3.42 -18.13 -15.85
CA ILE A 489 4.28 -19.08 -16.56
C ILE A 489 3.96 -20.50 -16.13
N GLN A 490 4.14 -21.42 -17.05
CA GLN A 490 4.18 -22.84 -16.70
C GLN A 490 5.61 -23.18 -16.30
N PRO A 491 5.85 -23.80 -15.13
CA PRO A 491 7.16 -24.32 -14.80
C PRO A 491 7.53 -25.42 -15.79
N ILE A 492 8.51 -25.14 -16.65
CA ILE A 492 9.10 -26.14 -17.54
C ILE A 492 10.23 -26.80 -16.74
N GLY A 493 9.92 -27.93 -16.11
CA GLY A 493 10.93 -28.92 -15.73
C GLY A 493 10.93 -29.99 -16.80
N ASP A 494 12.10 -30.44 -17.24
CA ASP A 494 12.22 -31.57 -18.16
C ASP A 494 11.50 -32.80 -17.58
N ARG A 495 10.26 -33.03 -18.06
CA ARG A 495 9.44 -34.22 -17.77
C ARG A 495 9.21 -34.55 -16.29
N ASP A 496 9.11 -33.57 -15.38
CA ASP A 496 8.66 -33.84 -14.01
C ASP A 496 7.12 -33.93 -13.96
N PRO A 497 6.52 -35.12 -13.72
CA PRO A 497 5.07 -35.28 -13.64
C PRO A 497 4.46 -34.51 -12.46
N SER A 498 5.25 -34.15 -11.44
CA SER A 498 4.79 -33.37 -10.28
C SER A 498 4.40 -31.94 -10.63
N LEU A 499 4.93 -31.42 -11.74
CA LEU A 499 4.66 -30.08 -12.27
C LEU A 499 3.46 -30.06 -13.23
N ALA A 500 2.90 -31.22 -13.60
CA ALA A 500 1.72 -31.29 -14.45
C ALA A 500 0.54 -30.54 -13.82
N GLY A 501 -0.09 -29.66 -14.60
CA GLY A 501 -1.20 -28.83 -14.14
C GLY A 501 -0.81 -27.72 -13.17
N ARG A 502 0.47 -27.51 -12.86
CA ARG A 502 0.93 -26.41 -12.00
C ARG A 502 1.19 -25.15 -12.82
N VAL A 503 0.79 -24.01 -12.27
CA VAL A 503 0.96 -22.68 -12.89
C VAL A 503 1.61 -21.75 -11.89
N TYR A 504 2.69 -21.06 -12.29
CA TYR A 504 3.31 -20.01 -11.50
C TYR A 504 2.72 -18.67 -11.89
N LEU A 505 2.11 -18.00 -10.92
CA LEU A 505 1.61 -16.65 -11.07
C LEU A 505 2.52 -15.70 -10.27
N LEU A 506 3.40 -15.03 -11.01
CA LEU A 506 4.39 -14.10 -10.46
C LEU A 506 3.73 -12.73 -10.28
N LEU A 507 3.77 -12.18 -9.08
CA LEU A 507 3.16 -10.87 -8.77
C LEU A 507 4.23 -9.84 -8.44
N VAL A 508 4.18 -8.69 -9.09
CA VAL A 508 4.97 -7.50 -8.75
C VAL A 508 4.04 -6.52 -8.02
N PRO A 509 4.28 -6.21 -6.74
CA PRO A 509 3.49 -5.24 -6.01
C PRO A 509 3.61 -3.82 -6.58
N LYS A 510 2.58 -3.01 -6.34
CA LYS A 510 2.54 -1.59 -6.68
C LYS A 510 3.33 -0.77 -5.67
N VAL A 511 4.11 0.18 -6.18
CA VAL A 511 4.97 1.08 -5.42
C VAL A 511 4.53 2.51 -5.69
N ASN A 512 4.44 3.35 -4.65
CA ASN A 512 3.94 4.73 -4.74
C ASN A 512 4.83 5.64 -5.62
N GLN A 513 6.15 5.47 -5.52
CA GLN A 513 7.14 6.25 -6.30
C GLN A 513 8.02 5.29 -7.11
N PRO A 514 7.48 4.68 -8.17
CA PRO A 514 8.19 3.62 -8.88
C PRO A 514 9.38 4.15 -9.69
N GLU A 515 9.51 5.46 -9.92
CA GLU A 515 10.64 6.04 -10.66
C GLU A 515 11.90 6.27 -9.80
N GLY A 516 11.78 6.23 -8.47
CA GLY A 516 12.90 6.40 -7.54
C GLY A 516 13.59 5.09 -7.14
N PRO A 517 14.51 5.14 -6.15
CA PRO A 517 15.07 3.93 -5.55
C PRO A 517 13.98 3.08 -4.92
N ILE A 518 13.94 1.79 -5.27
CA ILE A 518 12.97 0.83 -4.74
C ILE A 518 13.69 -0.12 -3.79
N THR A 519 13.12 -0.36 -2.61
CA THR A 519 13.68 -1.29 -1.62
C THR A 519 13.14 -2.72 -1.81
N ARG A 520 13.81 -3.69 -1.19
CA ARG A 520 13.39 -5.11 -1.23
C ARG A 520 12.03 -5.31 -0.58
N GLU A 521 11.78 -4.61 0.51
CA GLU A 521 10.56 -4.68 1.30
C GLU A 521 9.36 -4.16 0.50
N GLN A 522 9.57 -3.15 -0.36
CA GLN A 522 8.52 -2.61 -1.23
C GLN A 522 8.11 -3.58 -2.36
N LEU A 523 9.00 -4.47 -2.78
CA LEU A 523 8.72 -5.49 -3.81
C LEU A 523 8.34 -6.85 -3.22
N ALA A 524 8.38 -7.00 -1.89
CA ALA A 524 8.00 -8.24 -1.22
C ALA A 524 6.49 -8.49 -1.32
N LEU A 525 6.12 -9.72 -1.64
CA LEU A 525 4.74 -10.15 -1.72
C LEU A 525 4.23 -10.52 -0.32
N THR A 526 3.41 -9.66 0.25
CA THR A 526 2.76 -9.91 1.54
C THR A 526 1.78 -11.08 1.47
N ASP A 527 1.63 -11.80 2.59
CA ASP A 527 0.68 -12.93 2.66
C ASP A 527 -0.77 -12.49 2.44
N ASP A 528 -1.13 -11.28 2.86
CA ASP A 528 -2.46 -10.71 2.63
C ASP A 528 -2.74 -10.49 1.13
N LEU A 529 -1.79 -9.90 0.39
CA LEU A 529 -1.92 -9.71 -1.06
C LEU A 529 -1.99 -11.06 -1.78
N ARG A 530 -1.12 -12.00 -1.40
CA ARG A 530 -1.13 -13.37 -1.92
C ARG A 530 -2.48 -14.05 -1.72
N GLN A 531 -3.05 -13.99 -0.51
CA GLN A 531 -4.34 -14.62 -0.19
C GLN A 531 -5.52 -13.92 -0.91
N SER A 532 -5.47 -12.60 -1.03
CA SER A 532 -6.47 -11.81 -1.78
C SER A 532 -6.55 -12.27 -3.24
N VAL A 533 -5.39 -12.33 -3.92
CA VAL A 533 -5.31 -12.79 -5.31
C VAL A 533 -5.67 -14.26 -5.44
N GLN A 534 -5.18 -15.12 -4.53
CA GLN A 534 -5.50 -16.54 -4.53
C GLN A 534 -7.00 -16.78 -4.48
N ARG A 535 -7.70 -16.15 -3.52
CA ARG A 535 -9.15 -16.29 -3.32
C ARG A 535 -9.93 -15.89 -4.57
N TYR A 536 -9.55 -14.77 -5.18
CA TYR A 536 -10.21 -14.30 -6.39
C TYR A 536 -9.97 -15.23 -7.58
N VAL A 537 -8.71 -15.60 -7.86
CA VAL A 537 -8.38 -16.48 -8.99
C VAL A 537 -8.95 -17.89 -8.81
N ASP A 538 -9.09 -18.37 -7.56
CA ASP A 538 -9.72 -19.64 -7.23
C ASP A 538 -11.17 -19.75 -7.72
N GLU A 539 -11.92 -18.64 -7.77
CA GLU A 539 -13.30 -18.62 -8.29
C GLU A 539 -13.38 -18.86 -9.80
N TYR A 540 -12.30 -18.57 -10.53
CA TYR A 540 -12.27 -18.58 -11.99
C TYR A 540 -11.40 -19.68 -12.60
N ARG A 541 -10.48 -20.29 -11.82
CA ARG A 541 -9.57 -21.31 -12.36
C ARG A 541 -10.25 -22.66 -12.57
N LEU A 542 -9.66 -23.46 -13.45
CA LEU A 542 -10.05 -24.86 -13.61
C LEU A 542 -9.66 -25.66 -12.36
N LEU A 543 -10.54 -26.57 -11.92
CA LEU A 543 -10.32 -27.41 -10.74
C LEU A 543 -9.03 -28.25 -10.80
N SER A 544 -8.60 -28.62 -12.01
CA SER A 544 -7.40 -29.43 -12.25
C SER A 544 -6.08 -28.64 -12.20
N VAL A 545 -6.13 -27.30 -12.14
CA VAL A 545 -4.93 -26.45 -12.12
C VAL A 545 -4.48 -26.19 -10.69
N ARG A 546 -3.20 -26.46 -10.39
CA ARG A 546 -2.53 -26.11 -9.14
C ARG A 546 -1.90 -24.73 -9.29
N LEU A 547 -2.57 -23.71 -8.77
CA LEU A 547 -2.05 -22.35 -8.76
C LEU A 547 -0.98 -22.18 -7.69
N ASP A 548 0.14 -21.56 -8.06
CA ASP A 548 1.23 -21.24 -7.16
C ASP A 548 1.61 -19.77 -7.39
N ILE A 549 1.09 -18.91 -6.52
CA ILE A 549 1.36 -17.47 -6.52
C ILE A 549 2.70 -17.25 -5.85
N ARG A 550 3.58 -16.40 -6.39
CA ARG A 550 4.89 -16.12 -5.79
C ARG A 550 5.50 -14.80 -6.26
N GLU A 551 6.59 -14.40 -5.61
CA GLU A 551 7.43 -13.31 -6.06
C GLU A 551 8.25 -13.72 -7.30
N PRO A 552 8.50 -12.79 -8.23
CA PRO A 552 9.56 -12.94 -9.21
C PRO A 552 10.92 -13.06 -8.51
N GLN A 553 11.84 -13.78 -9.11
CA GLN A 553 13.22 -13.77 -8.65
C GLN A 553 13.87 -12.42 -9.00
N TYR A 554 14.03 -11.53 -8.02
CA TYR A 554 14.66 -10.24 -8.24
C TYR A 554 16.19 -10.36 -8.29
N HIS A 555 16.78 -9.90 -9.41
CA HIS A 555 18.21 -9.73 -9.58
C HIS A 555 18.55 -8.26 -9.33
N TRP A 556 19.11 -7.99 -8.15
CA TRP A 556 19.48 -6.65 -7.71
C TRP A 556 20.80 -6.20 -8.35
N ILE A 557 20.81 -5.08 -9.06
CA ILE A 557 21.93 -4.63 -9.86
C ILE A 557 22.46 -3.29 -9.33
N ALA A 558 23.72 -3.28 -8.91
CA ALA A 558 24.47 -2.08 -8.61
C ALA A 558 25.35 -1.71 -9.81
N VAL A 559 25.57 -0.42 -10.00
CA VAL A 559 26.41 0.11 -11.09
C VAL A 559 27.39 1.07 -10.45
N GLU A 560 28.67 0.89 -10.76
CA GLU A 560 29.74 1.83 -10.43
C GLU A 560 30.21 2.49 -11.72
N LEU A 561 30.02 3.81 -11.80
CA LEU A 561 30.23 4.62 -13.00
C LEU A 561 31.23 5.74 -12.70
N SER A 562 32.27 5.86 -13.53
CA SER A 562 33.10 7.08 -13.65
C SER A 562 32.87 7.68 -15.03
N ALA A 563 32.44 8.94 -15.08
CA ALA A 563 32.16 9.64 -16.34
C ALA A 563 32.77 11.05 -16.36
N VAL A 564 33.00 11.56 -17.57
CA VAL A 564 33.44 12.93 -17.79
C VAL A 564 32.28 13.76 -18.31
N ALA A 565 32.00 14.88 -17.62
CA ALA A 565 31.00 15.84 -18.04
C ALA A 565 31.50 16.71 -19.19
N ALA A 566 30.60 17.09 -20.08
CA ALA A 566 30.87 18.06 -21.14
C ALA A 566 31.32 19.41 -20.53
N PRO A 567 32.13 20.21 -21.24
CA PRO A 567 32.73 21.44 -20.68
C PRO A 567 31.73 22.49 -20.17
N ASP A 568 30.51 22.49 -20.72
CA ASP A 568 29.42 23.42 -20.36
C ASP A 568 28.38 22.81 -19.41
N ALA A 569 28.56 21.56 -18.97
CA ALA A 569 27.66 20.86 -18.07
C ALA A 569 28.13 20.93 -16.61
N ASP A 570 27.18 21.00 -15.68
CA ASP A 570 27.45 20.89 -14.24
C ASP A 570 27.63 19.41 -13.83
N PRO A 571 28.80 18.97 -13.36
CA PRO A 571 29.06 17.57 -12.99
C PRO A 571 28.10 17.01 -11.95
N GLU A 572 27.71 17.81 -10.95
CA GLU A 572 26.77 17.34 -9.91
C GLU A 572 25.37 17.11 -10.49
N ARG A 573 24.97 17.96 -11.44
CA ARG A 573 23.71 17.78 -12.16
C ARG A 573 23.75 16.54 -13.04
N VAL A 574 24.85 16.33 -13.78
CA VAL A 574 25.04 15.14 -14.62
C VAL A 574 25.06 13.87 -13.77
N ARG A 575 25.72 13.89 -12.61
CA ARG A 575 25.72 12.79 -11.64
C ARG A 575 24.30 12.43 -11.19
N ALA A 576 23.54 13.43 -10.74
CA ALA A 576 22.15 13.24 -10.30
C ALA A 576 21.25 12.72 -11.43
N ASP A 577 21.36 13.28 -12.64
CA ASP A 577 20.58 12.85 -13.80
C ASP A 577 20.95 11.41 -14.24
N ALA A 578 22.23 11.02 -14.14
CA ALA A 578 22.68 9.65 -14.39
C ALA A 578 22.17 8.66 -13.34
N GLU A 579 22.19 9.01 -12.05
CA GLU A 579 21.61 8.20 -10.97
C GLU A 579 20.11 7.97 -11.18
N VAL A 580 19.34 9.04 -11.39
CA VAL A 580 17.90 8.95 -11.68
C VAL A 580 17.64 8.06 -12.90
N ARG A 581 18.46 8.19 -13.94
CA ARG A 581 18.33 7.39 -15.16
C ARG A 581 18.61 5.91 -14.91
N LEU A 582 19.61 5.57 -14.12
CA LEU A 582 19.92 4.18 -13.73
C LEU A 582 18.79 3.56 -12.89
N TYR A 583 18.30 4.28 -11.86
CA TYR A 583 17.17 3.85 -11.04
C TYR A 583 15.90 3.62 -11.86
N ARG A 584 15.64 4.50 -12.84
CA ARG A 584 14.49 4.35 -13.75
C ARG A 584 14.67 3.20 -14.73
N PHE A 585 15.87 3.00 -15.30
CA PHE A 585 16.09 1.99 -16.34
C PHE A 585 16.12 0.57 -15.80
N LEU A 586 16.83 0.35 -14.69
CA LEU A 586 16.93 -0.95 -14.01
C LEU A 586 15.74 -1.16 -13.06
N ASN A 587 14.53 -0.94 -13.57
CA ASN A 587 13.33 -0.92 -12.75
C ASN A 587 12.31 -1.97 -13.21
N PRO A 588 11.79 -2.81 -12.30
CA PRO A 588 10.82 -3.84 -12.66
C PRO A 588 9.43 -3.29 -12.97
N ILE A 589 9.13 -2.02 -12.70
CA ILE A 589 7.79 -1.43 -12.88
C ILE A 589 7.76 -0.46 -14.06
N VAL A 590 8.70 0.49 -14.11
CA VAL A 590 8.74 1.57 -15.12
C VAL A 590 9.95 1.51 -16.05
N GLY A 591 10.84 0.55 -15.83
CA GLY A 591 12.12 0.47 -16.51
C GLY A 591 12.11 -0.30 -17.82
N GLY A 592 13.30 -0.77 -18.20
CA GLY A 592 13.56 -1.40 -19.49
C GLY A 592 13.46 -0.42 -20.66
N HIS A 593 13.78 -0.94 -21.86
CA HIS A 593 13.82 -0.15 -23.09
C HIS A 593 12.47 0.42 -23.52
N ALA A 594 11.38 -0.26 -23.17
CA ALA A 594 10.02 0.18 -23.50
C ALA A 594 9.39 1.10 -22.45
N GLY A 595 10.08 1.36 -21.32
CA GLY A 595 9.56 2.19 -20.23
C GLY A 595 8.31 1.63 -19.53
N THR A 596 8.07 0.32 -19.62
CA THR A 596 6.89 -0.38 -19.06
C THR A 596 7.30 -1.47 -18.05
N GLY A 597 8.50 -1.34 -17.50
CA GLY A 597 9.12 -2.30 -16.60
C GLY A 597 10.09 -3.23 -17.31
N TRP A 598 11.15 -3.65 -16.61
CA TRP A 598 12.07 -4.65 -17.14
C TRP A 598 11.30 -5.91 -17.58
N PRO A 599 11.52 -6.45 -18.79
CA PRO A 599 10.80 -7.63 -19.25
C PRO A 599 11.18 -8.89 -18.44
N PHE A 600 10.18 -9.72 -18.11
CA PHE A 600 10.40 -10.99 -17.41
C PHE A 600 11.32 -11.90 -18.25
N GLY A 601 12.34 -12.48 -17.59
CA GLY A 601 13.29 -13.39 -18.23
C GLY A 601 14.15 -12.78 -19.34
N ARG A 602 14.21 -11.45 -19.43
CA ARG A 602 15.17 -10.79 -20.33
C ARG A 602 16.51 -10.62 -19.63
N ASP A 603 17.53 -11.20 -20.22
CA ASP A 603 18.93 -11.02 -19.85
C ASP A 603 19.34 -9.55 -19.83
N LEU A 604 20.22 -9.19 -18.89
CA LEU A 604 20.84 -7.87 -18.82
C LEU A 604 22.24 -7.93 -19.41
N TYR A 605 22.53 -7.01 -20.32
CA TYR A 605 23.86 -6.82 -20.89
C TYR A 605 24.45 -5.48 -20.40
N PRO A 606 25.77 -5.39 -20.12
CA PRO A 606 26.43 -4.13 -19.82
C PRO A 606 26.22 -3.06 -20.91
N SER A 607 26.07 -3.49 -22.18
CA SER A 607 25.72 -2.60 -23.30
C SER A 607 24.35 -1.93 -23.15
N ASP A 608 23.38 -2.56 -22.48
CA ASP A 608 22.10 -1.93 -22.16
C ASP A 608 22.30 -0.71 -21.25
N ILE A 609 23.24 -0.79 -20.31
CA ILE A 609 23.55 0.29 -19.36
C ILE A 609 24.35 1.39 -20.05
N TYR A 610 25.30 1.06 -20.91
CA TYR A 610 25.98 2.05 -21.76
C TYR A 610 24.99 2.84 -22.61
N ALA A 611 24.07 2.18 -23.32
CA ALA A 611 23.05 2.84 -24.14
C ALA A 611 22.12 3.73 -23.31
N CYS A 612 21.77 3.27 -22.10
CA CYS A 612 20.98 4.04 -21.16
C CYS A 612 21.69 5.34 -20.74
N LEU A 613 22.96 5.25 -20.35
CA LEU A 613 23.76 6.39 -19.88
C LEU A 613 24.11 7.37 -21.02
N GLN A 614 24.33 6.89 -22.24
CA GLN A 614 24.55 7.77 -23.41
C GLN A 614 23.38 8.72 -23.70
N SER A 615 22.17 8.38 -23.22
CA SER A 615 21.01 9.28 -23.35
C SER A 615 20.98 10.43 -22.33
N VAL A 616 21.89 10.44 -21.34
CA VAL A 616 22.00 11.49 -20.33
C VAL A 616 22.73 12.69 -20.94
N ARG A 617 22.02 13.83 -21.02
CA ARG A 617 22.59 15.07 -21.53
C ARG A 617 23.71 15.56 -20.61
N GLY A 618 24.87 15.87 -21.17
CA GLY A 618 26.01 16.41 -20.44
C GLY A 618 27.10 15.39 -20.10
N ILE A 619 26.90 14.09 -20.40
CA ILE A 619 28.01 13.12 -20.40
C ILE A 619 28.78 13.26 -21.73
N GLU A 620 30.09 13.56 -21.67
CA GLU A 620 30.98 13.57 -22.85
C GLU A 620 31.41 12.13 -23.20
N TYR A 621 31.93 11.40 -22.21
CA TYR A 621 32.25 9.97 -22.33
C TYR A 621 32.27 9.28 -20.96
N ILE A 622 32.17 7.95 -20.97
CA ILE A 622 32.25 7.09 -19.79
C ILE A 622 33.68 6.53 -19.71
N GLU A 623 34.35 6.71 -18.57
CA GLU A 623 35.71 6.20 -18.34
C GLU A 623 35.69 4.75 -17.90
N THR A 624 34.87 4.44 -16.89
CA THR A 624 34.71 3.09 -16.35
C THR A 624 33.25 2.81 -16.01
N LEU A 625 32.82 1.58 -16.27
CA LEU A 625 31.50 1.08 -15.92
C LEU A 625 31.64 -0.35 -15.42
N HIS A 626 31.35 -0.55 -14.14
CA HIS A 626 31.28 -1.89 -13.54
C HIS A 626 29.85 -2.17 -13.10
N VAL A 627 29.37 -3.36 -13.44
CA VAL A 627 28.00 -3.79 -13.16
C VAL A 627 28.08 -4.96 -12.20
N TYR A 628 27.34 -4.91 -11.10
CA TYR A 628 27.37 -5.92 -10.05
C TYR A 628 25.99 -6.47 -9.77
N GLN A 629 25.87 -7.79 -9.62
CA GLN A 629 24.73 -8.40 -8.95
C GLN A 629 24.94 -8.36 -7.44
N VAL A 630 23.93 -7.89 -6.71
CA VAL A 630 23.94 -7.79 -5.24
C VAL A 630 23.07 -8.91 -4.66
N SER A 631 23.68 -9.78 -3.86
CA SER A 631 22.97 -10.87 -3.19
C SER A 631 22.14 -10.37 -1.99
N PRO A 632 21.22 -11.19 -1.45
CA PRO A 632 20.52 -10.87 -0.21
C PRO A 632 21.44 -10.52 0.96
N SER A 633 22.60 -11.17 1.08
CA SER A 633 23.59 -10.93 2.14
C SER A 633 24.48 -9.70 1.91
N GLY A 634 24.30 -8.98 0.80
CA GLY A 634 25.08 -7.78 0.45
C GLY A 634 26.36 -8.06 -0.33
N SER A 635 26.67 -9.33 -0.64
CA SER A 635 27.83 -9.65 -1.49
C SER A 635 27.62 -9.15 -2.92
N ARG A 636 28.66 -8.57 -3.53
CA ARG A 636 28.65 -8.08 -4.90
C ARG A 636 29.40 -9.04 -5.83
N THR A 637 28.80 -9.40 -6.95
CA THR A 637 29.42 -10.24 -7.98
C THR A 637 29.42 -9.47 -9.30
N GLU A 638 30.61 -9.26 -9.88
CA GLU A 638 30.73 -8.48 -11.12
C GLU A 638 30.16 -9.24 -12.32
N ILE A 639 29.45 -8.50 -13.19
CA ILE A 639 28.83 -8.97 -14.41
C ILE A 639 29.65 -8.40 -15.59
N SER A 640 30.61 -9.17 -16.08
CA SER A 640 31.44 -8.77 -17.23
C SER A 640 30.82 -9.13 -18.59
N GLY A 641 29.83 -10.03 -18.60
CA GLY A 641 29.14 -10.52 -19.80
C GLY A 641 27.62 -10.32 -19.68
N ARG A 642 26.84 -11.30 -20.13
CA ARG A 642 25.38 -11.28 -19.87
C ARG A 642 25.07 -11.78 -18.46
N LEU A 643 24.11 -11.15 -17.80
CA LEU A 643 23.41 -11.75 -16.68
C LEU A 643 22.22 -12.53 -17.22
N GLU A 644 22.26 -13.85 -17.06
CA GLU A 644 21.14 -14.72 -17.42
C GLU A 644 19.99 -14.54 -16.41
N VAL A 645 18.82 -14.12 -16.91
CA VAL A 645 17.63 -13.92 -16.08
C VAL A 645 16.63 -15.03 -16.41
N PRO A 646 16.24 -15.89 -15.47
CA PRO A 646 15.31 -16.97 -15.75
C PRO A 646 13.93 -16.42 -16.12
N ALA A 647 13.07 -17.24 -16.74
CA ALA A 647 11.72 -16.81 -17.15
C ALA A 647 10.85 -16.24 -16.01
N HIS A 648 11.16 -16.59 -14.75
CA HIS A 648 10.52 -16.07 -13.55
C HIS A 648 11.29 -14.95 -12.83
N GLY A 649 12.37 -14.46 -13.44
CA GLY A 649 13.23 -13.43 -12.91
C GLY A 649 12.96 -12.04 -13.46
N LEU A 650 13.32 -11.02 -12.68
CA LEU A 650 13.27 -9.60 -13.02
C LEU A 650 14.53 -8.89 -12.54
N VAL A 651 14.94 -7.85 -13.26
CA VAL A 651 16.01 -6.94 -12.83
C VAL A 651 15.43 -5.82 -11.98
N ALA A 652 16.13 -5.50 -10.88
CA ALA A 652 15.83 -4.37 -10.01
C ALA A 652 17.11 -3.63 -9.64
N SER A 653 17.01 -2.31 -9.48
CA SER A 653 18.14 -1.44 -9.14
C SER A 653 18.49 -1.59 -7.66
N ALA A 654 19.78 -1.79 -7.39
CA ALA A 654 20.38 -1.60 -6.07
C ALA A 654 21.06 -0.22 -6.00
N GLU A 655 21.68 0.09 -4.87
CA GLU A 655 22.42 1.34 -4.71
C GLU A 655 23.55 1.47 -5.75
N HIS A 656 23.47 2.54 -6.55
CA HIS A 656 24.45 2.90 -7.57
C HIS A 656 25.51 3.86 -7.00
N ARG A 657 26.73 3.80 -7.54
CA ARG A 657 27.79 4.78 -7.25
C ARG A 657 28.17 5.48 -8.55
N VAL A 658 27.97 6.78 -8.60
CA VAL A 658 28.25 7.59 -9.79
C VAL A 658 29.22 8.71 -9.42
N ASP A 659 30.36 8.73 -10.09
CA ASP A 659 31.35 9.81 -10.03
C ASP A 659 31.40 10.52 -11.39
N VAL A 660 31.31 11.85 -11.38
CA VAL A 660 31.37 12.66 -12.60
C VAL A 660 32.34 13.81 -12.38
N ARG A 661 33.31 13.94 -13.28
CA ARG A 661 34.34 14.99 -13.23
C ARG A 661 34.39 15.81 -14.51
N LEU A 662 34.91 17.03 -14.42
CA LEU A 662 35.25 17.82 -15.60
C LEU A 662 36.54 17.29 -16.22
N ARG A 663 36.66 17.46 -17.53
CA ARG A 663 37.89 17.15 -18.25
C ARG A 663 39.01 18.04 -17.72
N GLU A 664 40.05 17.44 -17.16
CA GLU A 664 41.29 18.16 -16.88
C GLU A 664 41.94 18.52 -18.22
N GLU A 665 42.03 19.82 -18.52
CA GLU A 665 42.84 20.29 -19.64
C GLU A 665 44.30 19.92 -19.36
N SER A 666 44.80 18.87 -20.02
CA SER A 666 46.22 18.61 -20.10
C SER A 666 46.88 19.76 -20.85
N CYS A 667 47.36 20.76 -20.11
CA CYS A 667 48.27 21.77 -20.61
C CYS A 667 49.48 21.06 -21.24
N PRO A 668 49.78 21.26 -22.54
CA PRO A 668 50.91 20.60 -23.15
C PRO A 668 52.20 21.13 -22.51
N ARG A 669 52.93 20.24 -21.84
CA ARG A 669 54.31 20.47 -21.40
C ARG A 669 55.17 20.86 -22.59
N ASP A 670 55.80 22.02 -22.48
CA ASP A 670 57.07 22.43 -23.09
C ASP A 670 57.48 21.73 -24.40
N ALA A 671 57.26 22.44 -25.51
CA ALA A 671 58.13 22.33 -26.68
C ALA A 671 58.84 23.69 -26.87
N ARG A 672 60.16 23.62 -26.63
CA ARG A 672 61.26 24.57 -26.89
C ARG A 672 60.99 25.81 -27.74
#